data_AF-A0A8H4SWB9-F1
#
_entry.id   AF-A0A8H4SWB9-F1
#
_cell.length_a   1.000
_cell.length_b   1.000
_cell.length_c   1.000
_cell.angle_alpha   90.00
_cell.angle_beta   90.00
_cell.angle_gamma   90.00
#
_symmetry.space_group_name_H-M   'P 1'
#
loop_
_entity.id
_entity.type
_entity.pdbx_description
1 polymer ?
#
loop_
_entity_poly.entity_id
_entity_poly.type
_entity_poly.pdbx_seq_one_letter_code
_entity_poly.pdbx_strand_id
1 'polypeptide(L)'
;MFCSINSKEFTFELLSRAVRNLLNTDLALITYAQIIDGLPIADVAWDRYSGSYEPSHPINNHKTLCEGALEKAKGFRAQFTMADVMVDLERLNQYQKAKPASRSFQLRLIEMTACALHQIGVRLAQLEKVHDPATTAGHDVESTIKWERPPDDFCRVPPKPTMFVATQFIAYDRYPNGVDDMVGYWAENRILGGVALFDHSQEWTGDNEPNVYFQCTRERVTFRIMALPTMAPEVGPEGHFVLPSNMSIDSQFRNPVCIDAGLCRLCRFPINREKDKIVALTPDGRVSSPFVIYHKKCYAPLCIEKSLNICFRHCVYPHCTHKKGLAIAFHAKCVDMAAPFRTPLHEHRLVTENSYHHFASDHGRRRGRIRELIEVAMRKTYGKLSPELWHIVSDDEELIRLYTIAELSLQHRKTEWSVDPSLPVLITVARMDGVEYVGSLSNSSGRQTTELLSPSEFRNLYVESDHLGIRRIASDPNEPGLDTIRPAYWETVSASKQMLTFRGDGLKLRELLTPSIYPRILWPCPPTPSELDSMTFYYAGWGEGDLEARLRTMIFNEPGATGYSVCWANDEMVSLHVHRNVEHPDTHASPLDGHSEYQDRSLLKWTYHPVQEDEFIQEVWLRGSEKYDMTRPLPSRGEGGLRYHLSTPWGLQKYKRSSDIALALVTSKGRKIFAGSFPDHHGQYTPYSNHRHWNLVAKTSANAPLQVFFSPSDHGIPLIAAPRLLDNHTAATSPRQTPLGAMPRFNPLHTLHYSSASMENVTEVLVCKSKNERDMGVIRHFDLENSRMVETPYKKVAGLLLRKKETAEVATMSELNVHNFYRIWFTWVDPLTVLPTVYALIFTPEFILDGLIPLSMSAYNPDQAFLFHQLAALFAFVAIMLAVLLRVSSDIKVWRVVIGGVLLIDIAILVSVFVSMKQQGRSELSMFRWQDWGNYLFTGWVAVVRALFLAGVGVGGVKKGKVA
;
A
#
# COMPACT_ATOMS: atom_id res chain seq x y z
N MET A 1 -31.17 -45.78 -26.64
CA MET A 1 -31.80 -45.51 -27.95
C MET A 1 -30.70 -45.10 -28.90
N PHE A 2 -30.64 -45.74 -30.07
CA PHE A 2 -29.53 -45.74 -31.01
C PHE A 2 -29.19 -44.37 -31.60
N CYS A 3 -27.89 -44.06 -31.70
CA CYS A 3 -27.30 -43.56 -32.94
C CYS A 3 -25.78 -43.82 -32.94
N SER A 4 -25.37 -44.92 -33.58
CA SER A 4 -23.99 -45.11 -34.04
C SER A 4 -23.77 -44.19 -35.24
N ILE A 5 -23.66 -42.89 -34.98
CA ILE A 5 -23.08 -41.96 -35.95
C ILE A 5 -21.57 -42.25 -35.90
N ASN A 6 -20.96 -42.53 -37.05
CA ASN A 6 -19.52 -42.69 -37.18
C ASN A 6 -18.81 -41.67 -36.27
N SER A 7 -18.02 -42.12 -35.28
CA SER A 7 -17.38 -41.21 -34.31
C SER A 7 -16.57 -40.10 -34.98
N LYS A 8 -16.02 -40.38 -36.17
CA LYS A 8 -15.33 -39.43 -37.04
C LYS A 8 -16.22 -38.30 -37.57
N GLU A 9 -17.46 -38.62 -37.94
CA GLU A 9 -18.42 -37.67 -38.49
C GLU A 9 -19.01 -36.77 -37.39
N PHE A 10 -19.27 -37.36 -36.21
CA PHE A 10 -19.74 -36.63 -35.03
C PHE A 10 -18.72 -35.63 -34.46
N THR A 11 -17.45 -36.02 -34.37
CA THR A 11 -16.37 -35.14 -33.88
C THR A 11 -16.09 -33.99 -34.84
N PHE A 12 -16.10 -34.25 -36.15
CA PHE A 12 -15.97 -33.22 -37.17
C PHE A 12 -17.10 -32.17 -37.10
N GLU A 13 -18.35 -32.63 -36.97
CA GLU A 13 -19.51 -31.74 -36.91
C GLU A 13 -19.48 -30.83 -35.67
N LEU A 14 -19.02 -31.35 -34.53
CA LEU A 14 -18.85 -30.58 -33.30
C LEU A 14 -17.79 -29.49 -33.42
N LEU A 15 -16.64 -29.80 -34.01
CA LEU A 15 -15.59 -28.82 -34.26
C LEU A 15 -16.06 -27.77 -35.27
N SER A 16 -16.67 -28.20 -36.38
CA SER A 16 -17.27 -27.32 -37.39
C SER A 16 -18.26 -26.33 -36.76
N ARG A 17 -19.16 -26.84 -35.91
CA ARG A 17 -20.13 -26.01 -35.20
C ARG A 17 -19.47 -25.05 -34.22
N ALA A 18 -18.46 -25.48 -33.47
CA ALA A 18 -17.75 -24.61 -32.52
C ALA A 18 -17.06 -23.44 -33.23
N VAL A 19 -16.36 -23.70 -34.34
CA VAL A 19 -15.72 -22.67 -35.15
C VAL A 19 -16.76 -21.73 -35.76
N ARG A 20 -17.82 -22.26 -36.38
CA ARG A 20 -18.91 -21.44 -36.95
C ARG A 20 -19.57 -20.53 -35.92
N ASN A 21 -19.80 -21.01 -34.70
CA ASN A 21 -20.37 -20.21 -33.63
C ASN A 21 -19.49 -19.00 -33.28
N LEU A 22 -18.16 -19.19 -33.23
CA LEU A 22 -17.23 -18.10 -32.97
C LEU A 22 -17.13 -17.13 -34.16
N LEU A 23 -17.11 -17.64 -35.39
CA LEU A 23 -17.11 -16.82 -36.61
C LEU A 23 -18.38 -15.97 -36.77
N ASN A 24 -19.51 -16.42 -36.21
CA ASN A 24 -20.77 -15.68 -36.24
C ASN A 24 -20.80 -14.49 -35.28
N THR A 25 -19.80 -14.31 -34.41
CA THR A 25 -19.73 -13.15 -33.52
C THR A 25 -19.28 -11.89 -34.28
N ASP A 26 -19.79 -10.73 -33.86
CA ASP A 26 -19.35 -9.43 -34.41
C ASP A 26 -17.87 -9.17 -34.15
N LEU A 27 -17.35 -9.67 -33.02
CA LEU A 27 -15.94 -9.54 -32.66
C LEU A 27 -15.03 -10.29 -33.64
N ALA A 28 -15.37 -11.54 -34.00
CA ALA A 28 -14.63 -12.29 -35.01
C ALA A 28 -14.73 -11.62 -36.39
N LEU A 29 -15.92 -11.17 -36.78
CA LEU A 29 -16.13 -10.45 -38.05
C LEU A 29 -15.24 -9.19 -38.14
N ILE A 30 -15.25 -8.34 -37.11
CA ILE A 30 -14.46 -7.10 -37.08
C ILE A 30 -12.96 -7.39 -37.00
N THR A 31 -12.55 -8.46 -36.30
CA THR A 31 -11.14 -8.85 -36.19
C THR A 31 -10.58 -9.31 -37.54
N TYR A 32 -11.30 -10.18 -38.25
CA TYR A 32 -10.88 -10.64 -39.57
C TYR A 32 -11.02 -9.56 -40.65
N ALA A 33 -12.00 -8.67 -40.54
CA ALA A 33 -12.10 -7.51 -41.43
C ALA A 33 -10.85 -6.62 -41.35
N GLN A 34 -10.26 -6.43 -40.15
CA GLN A 34 -9.00 -5.68 -40.01
C GLN A 34 -7.82 -6.40 -40.67
N ILE A 35 -7.77 -7.73 -40.63
CA ILE A 35 -6.70 -8.50 -41.30
C ILE A 35 -6.80 -8.39 -42.82
N ILE A 36 -8.04 -8.34 -43.35
CA ILE A 36 -8.32 -8.12 -44.78
C ILE A 36 -8.01 -6.68 -45.18
N ASP A 37 -8.34 -5.72 -44.31
CA ASP A 37 -7.95 -4.32 -44.46
C ASP A 37 -6.43 -4.20 -44.64
N GLY A 38 -5.67 -4.91 -43.80
CA GLY A 38 -4.21 -4.95 -43.83
C GLY A 38 -3.57 -4.22 -42.66
N LEU A 39 -4.32 -3.34 -41.99
CA LEU A 39 -3.91 -2.65 -40.77
C LEU A 39 -5.01 -2.73 -39.69
N PRO A 40 -4.65 -2.78 -38.40
CA PRO A 40 -5.61 -2.64 -37.32
C PRO A 40 -6.15 -1.20 -37.26
N ILE A 41 -7.38 -1.01 -36.79
CA ILE A 41 -7.88 0.33 -36.46
C ILE A 41 -7.12 0.89 -35.24
N ALA A 42 -6.95 2.20 -35.18
CA ALA A 42 -6.13 2.92 -34.22
C ALA A 42 -6.41 2.47 -32.77
N ASP A 43 -7.66 2.54 -32.32
CA ASP A 43 -8.05 2.14 -30.97
C ASP A 43 -7.60 0.74 -30.60
N VAL A 44 -7.58 -0.18 -31.58
CA VAL A 44 -7.16 -1.54 -31.32
C VAL A 44 -5.67 -1.79 -31.50
N ALA A 45 -5.00 -0.99 -32.32
CA ALA A 45 -3.54 -0.93 -32.33
C ALA A 45 -3.00 -0.48 -30.96
N TRP A 46 -3.75 0.37 -30.25
CA TRP A 46 -3.42 0.86 -28.91
C TRP A 46 -3.86 -0.05 -27.76
N ASP A 47 -4.85 -0.93 -27.95
CA ASP A 47 -5.32 -1.88 -26.93
C ASP A 47 -4.32 -3.04 -26.68
N ARG A 48 -3.14 -2.69 -26.19
CA ARG A 48 -2.05 -3.61 -25.84
C ARG A 48 -1.30 -3.15 -24.60
N TYR A 49 -0.79 -4.12 -23.84
CA TYR A 49 -0.12 -3.90 -22.54
C TYR A 49 1.15 -3.02 -22.61
N SER A 50 1.78 -2.91 -23.79
CA SER A 50 3.04 -2.17 -24.00
C SER A 50 2.97 -1.24 -25.21
N GLY A 51 2.00 -0.32 -25.22
CA GLY A 51 1.84 0.69 -26.26
C GLY A 51 3.14 1.44 -26.54
N SER A 52 3.79 1.13 -27.67
CA SER A 52 5.11 1.61 -28.07
C SER A 52 5.05 2.48 -29.34
N TYR A 53 3.85 2.89 -29.77
CA TYR A 53 3.70 3.78 -30.91
C TYR A 53 3.78 5.23 -30.46
N GLU A 54 4.25 6.11 -31.34
CA GLU A 54 4.27 7.53 -31.10
C GLU A 54 2.94 8.17 -31.53
N PRO A 55 2.49 9.27 -30.91
CA PRO A 55 1.30 9.99 -31.35
C PRO A 55 1.35 10.45 -32.82
N SER A 56 2.54 10.56 -33.42
CA SER A 56 2.76 10.90 -34.82
C SER A 56 2.66 9.72 -35.80
N HIS A 57 2.54 8.48 -35.31
CA HIS A 57 2.50 7.30 -36.19
C HIS A 57 1.24 7.33 -37.10
N PRO A 58 1.37 7.04 -38.41
CA PRO A 58 0.25 7.09 -39.37
C PRO A 58 -1.00 6.27 -38.98
N ILE A 59 -0.81 5.20 -38.20
CA ILE A 59 -1.88 4.33 -37.70
C ILE A 59 -2.92 5.08 -36.86
N ASN A 60 -2.56 6.20 -36.24
CA ASN A 60 -3.47 7.02 -35.43
C ASN A 60 -4.60 7.66 -36.26
N ASN A 61 -4.43 7.74 -37.58
CA ASN A 61 -5.45 8.23 -38.50
C ASN A 61 -6.42 7.13 -38.94
N HIS A 62 -6.05 5.85 -38.79
CA HIS A 62 -6.85 4.70 -39.21
C HIS A 62 -7.99 4.40 -38.22
N LYS A 63 -9.00 5.26 -38.17
CA LYS A 63 -10.07 5.21 -37.15
C LYS A 63 -11.19 4.21 -37.48
N THR A 64 -11.34 3.86 -38.75
CA THR A 64 -12.41 3.00 -39.27
C THR A 64 -11.84 2.06 -40.32
N LEU A 65 -12.51 0.94 -40.56
CA LEU A 65 -12.18 0.02 -41.66
C LEU A 65 -12.28 0.72 -43.02
N CYS A 66 -11.38 0.37 -43.92
CA CYS A 66 -11.39 0.76 -45.33
C CYS A 66 -12.59 0.16 -46.07
N GLU A 67 -12.98 0.82 -47.17
CA GLU A 67 -14.11 0.39 -47.98
C GLU A 67 -13.89 -1.04 -48.53
N GLY A 68 -14.92 -1.87 -48.48
CA GLY A 68 -14.85 -3.26 -48.95
C GLY A 68 -14.24 -4.27 -47.98
N ALA A 69 -13.48 -3.86 -46.96
CA ALA A 69 -12.88 -4.78 -45.98
C ALA A 69 -13.94 -5.59 -45.21
N LEU A 70 -14.97 -4.89 -44.71
CA LEU A 70 -16.07 -5.51 -43.98
C LEU A 70 -16.92 -6.43 -44.88
N GLU A 71 -17.18 -6.05 -46.13
CA GLU A 71 -17.98 -6.86 -47.06
C GLU A 71 -17.22 -8.12 -47.49
N LYS A 72 -15.91 -8.04 -47.73
CA LYS A 72 -15.06 -9.23 -47.96
C LYS A 72 -15.07 -10.16 -46.75
N ALA A 73 -14.99 -9.63 -45.52
CA ALA A 73 -15.08 -10.44 -44.30
C ALA A 73 -16.44 -11.12 -44.13
N LYS A 74 -17.55 -10.42 -44.44
CA LYS A 74 -18.90 -11.01 -44.45
C LYS A 74 -19.03 -12.11 -45.51
N GLY A 75 -18.48 -11.89 -46.70
CA GLY A 75 -18.42 -12.89 -47.78
C GLY A 75 -17.67 -14.14 -47.35
N PHE A 76 -16.47 -13.98 -46.77
CA PHE A 76 -15.69 -15.08 -46.20
C PHE A 76 -16.48 -15.85 -45.14
N ARG A 77 -17.12 -15.15 -44.19
CA ARG A 77 -17.93 -15.78 -43.14
C ARG A 77 -19.10 -16.60 -43.72
N ALA A 78 -19.78 -16.07 -44.73
CA ALA A 78 -20.91 -16.75 -45.36
C ALA A 78 -20.50 -18.01 -46.14
N GLN A 79 -19.32 -17.98 -46.77
CA GLN A 79 -18.80 -19.07 -47.59
C GLN A 79 -17.86 -20.02 -46.84
N PHE A 80 -17.62 -19.78 -45.54
CA PHE A 80 -16.64 -20.53 -44.76
C PHE A 80 -16.95 -22.04 -44.73
N THR A 81 -15.92 -22.83 -45.05
CA THR A 81 -15.91 -24.29 -44.98
C THR A 81 -14.80 -24.76 -44.03
N MET A 82 -14.99 -25.90 -43.36
CA MET A 82 -13.91 -26.49 -42.55
C MET A 82 -12.81 -27.15 -43.38
N ALA A 83 -13.04 -27.39 -44.68
CA ALA A 83 -12.01 -27.92 -45.59
C ALA A 83 -10.87 -26.92 -45.81
N ASP A 84 -11.13 -25.64 -45.49
CA ASP A 84 -10.23 -24.52 -45.65
C ASP A 84 -9.27 -24.30 -44.46
N VAL A 85 -9.43 -25.07 -43.38
CA VAL A 85 -8.65 -24.95 -42.14
C VAL A 85 -7.61 -26.06 -42.08
N MET A 86 -6.33 -25.70 -42.08
CA MET A 86 -5.24 -26.63 -41.83
C MET A 86 -5.17 -26.96 -40.35
N VAL A 87 -5.14 -28.24 -39.99
CA VAL A 87 -4.94 -28.67 -38.61
C VAL A 87 -3.90 -29.78 -38.55
N ASP A 88 -3.09 -29.75 -37.50
CA ASP A 88 -2.09 -30.77 -37.24
C ASP A 88 -2.72 -32.17 -37.15
N LEU A 89 -2.16 -33.12 -37.90
CA LEU A 89 -2.71 -34.46 -38.05
C LEU A 89 -2.67 -35.24 -36.73
N GLU A 90 -1.64 -35.02 -35.91
CA GLU A 90 -1.50 -35.68 -34.62
C GLU A 90 -2.56 -35.20 -33.64
N ARG A 91 -2.76 -33.88 -33.54
CA ARG A 91 -3.82 -33.26 -32.71
C ARG A 91 -5.21 -33.69 -33.14
N LEU A 92 -5.47 -33.72 -34.44
CA LEU A 92 -6.75 -34.20 -34.99
C LEU A 92 -6.99 -35.67 -34.63
N ASN A 93 -5.98 -36.53 -34.75
CA ASN A 93 -6.08 -37.93 -34.36
C ASN A 93 -6.32 -38.09 -32.86
N GLN A 94 -5.67 -37.29 -32.01
CA GLN A 94 -5.87 -37.28 -30.56
C GLN A 94 -7.29 -36.82 -30.19
N TYR A 95 -7.82 -35.79 -30.85
CA TYR A 95 -9.20 -35.34 -30.68
C TYR A 95 -10.22 -36.42 -31.08
N GLN A 96 -10.01 -37.10 -32.21
CA GLN A 96 -10.91 -38.16 -32.69
C GLN A 96 -10.89 -39.42 -31.81
N LYS A 97 -9.75 -39.72 -31.17
CA LYS A 97 -9.61 -40.83 -30.22
C LYS A 97 -10.22 -40.53 -28.85
N ALA A 98 -10.37 -39.25 -28.48
CA ALA A 98 -10.90 -38.86 -27.18
C ALA A 98 -12.38 -39.25 -27.04
N LYS A 99 -12.76 -39.80 -25.89
CA LYS A 99 -14.13 -40.24 -25.62
C LYS A 99 -15.08 -39.03 -25.66
N PRO A 100 -16.15 -39.02 -26.49
CA PRO A 100 -17.11 -37.94 -26.52
C PRO A 100 -17.63 -37.56 -25.13
N ALA A 101 -17.77 -36.25 -24.88
CA ALA A 101 -18.17 -35.66 -23.60
C ALA A 101 -17.22 -35.90 -22.39
N SER A 102 -16.02 -36.47 -22.59
CA SER A 102 -14.97 -36.48 -21.57
C SER A 102 -14.28 -35.12 -21.43
N ARG A 103 -13.56 -34.90 -20.32
CA ARG A 103 -12.77 -33.69 -20.12
C ARG A 103 -11.66 -33.56 -21.17
N SER A 104 -10.88 -34.62 -21.43
CA SER A 104 -9.93 -34.66 -22.55
C SER A 104 -10.58 -34.26 -23.88
N PHE A 105 -11.78 -34.75 -24.19
CA PHE A 105 -12.50 -34.35 -25.42
C PHE A 105 -12.84 -32.85 -25.46
N GLN A 106 -13.27 -32.26 -24.34
CA GLN A 106 -13.55 -30.83 -24.25
C GLN A 106 -12.28 -29.98 -24.38
N LEU A 107 -11.19 -30.37 -23.72
CA LEU A 107 -9.90 -29.68 -23.82
C LEU A 107 -9.38 -29.70 -25.27
N ARG A 108 -9.44 -30.87 -25.92
CA ARG A 108 -9.05 -31.03 -27.32
C ARG A 108 -9.96 -30.24 -28.27
N LEU A 109 -11.26 -30.14 -27.97
CA LEU A 109 -12.16 -29.28 -28.75
C LEU A 109 -11.75 -27.80 -28.65
N ILE A 110 -11.38 -27.31 -27.47
CA ILE A 110 -10.89 -25.93 -27.28
C ILE A 110 -9.58 -25.73 -28.04
N GLU A 111 -8.63 -26.67 -27.91
CA GLU A 111 -7.34 -26.63 -28.61
C GLU A 111 -7.53 -26.56 -30.14
N MET A 112 -8.36 -27.44 -30.69
CA MET A 112 -8.64 -27.50 -32.13
C MET A 112 -9.37 -26.25 -32.62
N THR A 113 -10.25 -25.68 -31.79
CA THR A 113 -10.96 -24.43 -32.12
C THR A 113 -10.00 -23.23 -32.12
N ALA A 114 -9.09 -23.13 -31.16
CA ALA A 114 -8.06 -22.09 -31.11
C ALA A 114 -7.11 -22.19 -32.32
N CYS A 115 -6.64 -23.40 -32.64
CA CYS A 115 -5.84 -23.66 -33.83
C CYS A 115 -6.57 -23.23 -35.12
N ALA A 116 -7.87 -23.54 -35.23
CA ALA A 116 -8.66 -23.17 -36.40
C ALA A 116 -8.75 -21.65 -36.58
N LEU A 117 -9.01 -20.89 -35.51
CA LEU A 117 -9.05 -19.43 -35.55
C LEU A 117 -7.71 -18.83 -35.94
N HIS A 118 -6.62 -19.34 -35.35
CA HIS A 118 -5.26 -18.93 -35.71
C HIS A 118 -4.98 -19.13 -37.20
N GLN A 119 -5.31 -20.31 -37.74
CA GLN A 119 -5.07 -20.65 -39.15
C GLN A 119 -5.94 -19.84 -40.12
N ILE A 120 -7.15 -19.49 -39.72
CA ILE A 120 -7.98 -18.54 -40.48
C ILE A 120 -7.29 -17.16 -40.51
N GLY A 121 -6.74 -16.70 -39.39
CA GLY A 121 -5.94 -15.46 -39.32
C GLY A 121 -4.75 -15.48 -40.26
N VAL A 122 -3.95 -16.56 -40.24
CA VAL A 122 -2.81 -16.79 -41.15
C VAL A 122 -3.24 -16.73 -42.61
N ARG A 123 -4.30 -17.45 -42.98
CA ARG A 123 -4.78 -17.48 -44.36
C ARG A 123 -5.27 -16.12 -44.85
N LEU A 124 -6.01 -15.40 -44.02
CA LEU A 124 -6.46 -14.05 -44.36
C LEU A 124 -5.29 -13.06 -44.42
N ALA A 125 -4.21 -13.29 -43.65
CA ALA A 125 -2.98 -12.51 -43.73
C ALA A 125 -2.29 -12.65 -45.10
N GLN A 126 -2.43 -13.81 -45.76
CA GLN A 126 -1.86 -14.10 -47.07
C GLN A 126 -2.69 -13.58 -48.26
N LEU A 127 -3.94 -13.17 -48.02
CA LEU A 127 -4.77 -12.56 -49.06
C LEU A 127 -4.37 -11.11 -49.32
N GLU A 128 -4.65 -10.65 -50.54
CA GLU A 128 -4.46 -9.26 -50.98
C GLU A 128 -5.26 -8.28 -50.08
N LYS A 129 -4.58 -7.21 -49.66
CA LYS A 129 -5.11 -6.20 -48.75
C LYS A 129 -5.93 -5.16 -49.48
N VAL A 130 -6.98 -4.66 -48.84
CA VAL A 130 -7.87 -3.61 -49.40
C VAL A 130 -7.63 -2.23 -48.80
N HIS A 131 -6.49 -2.04 -48.16
CA HIS A 131 -6.16 -0.80 -47.47
C HIS A 131 -6.21 0.41 -48.40
N ASP A 132 -6.92 1.47 -47.98
CA ASP A 132 -6.89 2.78 -48.63
C ASP A 132 -5.93 3.72 -47.89
N PRO A 133 -4.82 4.15 -48.53
CA PRO A 133 -3.86 5.09 -47.95
C PRO A 133 -4.48 6.41 -47.46
N ALA A 134 -5.64 6.83 -47.96
CA ALA A 134 -6.33 8.02 -47.46
C ALA A 134 -6.69 7.92 -45.97
N THR A 135 -6.84 6.70 -45.45
CA THR A 135 -7.19 6.44 -44.05
C THR A 135 -6.00 6.48 -43.09
N THR A 136 -4.78 6.61 -43.60
CA THR A 136 -3.49 6.55 -42.89
C THR A 136 -2.59 7.72 -43.28
N ALA A 137 -3.19 8.90 -43.55
CA ALA A 137 -2.47 10.11 -43.96
C ALA A 137 -1.59 9.94 -45.21
N GLY A 138 -2.04 9.12 -46.17
CA GLY A 138 -1.37 8.87 -47.45
C GLY A 138 -0.37 7.72 -47.42
N HIS A 139 -0.24 6.99 -46.30
CA HIS A 139 0.66 5.84 -46.18
C HIS A 139 -0.02 4.53 -46.60
N ASP A 140 0.61 3.77 -47.48
CA ASP A 140 0.19 2.38 -47.71
C ASP A 140 0.50 1.47 -46.50
N VAL A 141 0.10 0.20 -46.57
CA VAL A 141 0.31 -0.78 -45.50
C VAL A 141 1.80 -0.89 -45.13
N GLU A 142 2.67 -0.99 -46.14
CA GLU A 142 4.10 -1.24 -45.97
C GLU A 142 4.82 -0.05 -45.35
N SER A 143 4.55 1.17 -45.84
CA SER A 143 5.09 2.41 -45.32
C SER A 143 4.54 2.76 -43.93
N THR A 144 3.33 2.31 -43.59
CA THR A 144 2.80 2.41 -42.23
C THR A 144 3.53 1.46 -41.28
N ILE A 145 3.78 0.21 -41.68
CA ILE A 145 4.51 -0.78 -40.89
C ILE A 145 5.97 -0.35 -40.67
N LYS A 146 6.63 0.12 -41.72
CA LYS A 146 8.04 0.56 -41.72
C LYS A 146 8.23 1.98 -41.23
N TRP A 147 7.18 2.64 -40.75
CA TRP A 147 7.29 4.01 -40.27
C TRP A 147 8.28 4.09 -39.10
N GLU A 148 9.31 4.91 -39.26
CA GLU A 148 10.32 5.15 -38.23
C GLU A 148 10.13 6.54 -37.62
N ARG A 149 10.30 6.61 -36.30
CA ARG A 149 10.32 7.86 -35.55
C ARG A 149 11.46 8.77 -36.04
N PRO A 150 11.23 10.10 -36.18
CA PRO A 150 12.30 11.05 -36.44
C PRO A 150 13.44 10.94 -35.40
N PRO A 151 14.72 11.13 -35.76
CA PRO A 151 15.83 10.94 -34.83
C PRO A 151 15.74 11.87 -33.60
N ASP A 152 15.71 11.29 -32.40
CA ASP A 152 15.86 11.99 -31.11
C ASP A 152 16.67 11.15 -30.09
N ASP A 153 16.89 11.68 -28.88
CA ASP A 153 17.76 11.09 -27.84
C ASP A 153 17.22 9.79 -27.19
N PHE A 154 16.08 9.25 -27.64
CA PHE A 154 15.50 8.03 -27.09
C PHE A 154 15.98 6.75 -27.80
N CYS A 155 15.89 5.61 -27.11
CA CYS A 155 16.23 4.30 -27.69
C CYS A 155 15.35 4.01 -28.92
N ARG A 156 15.97 3.83 -30.09
CA ARG A 156 15.29 3.41 -31.32
C ARG A 156 14.70 2.01 -31.13
N VAL A 157 13.38 1.91 -31.21
CA VAL A 157 12.69 0.62 -31.29
C VAL A 157 12.48 0.30 -32.77
N PRO A 158 13.10 -0.77 -33.31
CA PRO A 158 12.91 -1.11 -34.72
C PRO A 158 11.44 -1.49 -34.99
N PRO A 159 10.88 -1.09 -36.14
CA PRO A 159 9.51 -1.45 -36.52
C PRO A 159 9.34 -2.97 -36.56
N LYS A 160 8.14 -3.44 -36.19
CA LYS A 160 7.79 -4.86 -36.26
C LYS A 160 7.36 -5.20 -37.69
N PRO A 161 7.50 -6.47 -38.13
CA PRO A 161 7.14 -6.86 -39.50
C PRO A 161 5.63 -6.79 -39.80
N THR A 162 4.79 -6.55 -38.79
CA THR A 162 3.35 -6.35 -38.92
C THR A 162 2.84 -5.49 -37.76
N MET A 163 1.70 -4.83 -37.95
CA MET A 163 0.98 -4.08 -36.90
C MET A 163 0.05 -4.96 -36.06
N PHE A 164 -0.23 -6.19 -36.49
CA PHE A 164 -1.03 -7.17 -35.75
C PHE A 164 -0.17 -7.90 -34.70
N VAL A 165 0.12 -7.21 -33.60
CA VAL A 165 1.10 -7.68 -32.60
C VAL A 165 0.42 -8.15 -31.32
N ALA A 166 0.58 -9.44 -30.99
CA ALA A 166 0.42 -9.95 -29.63
C ALA A 166 1.81 -9.95 -28.95
N THR A 167 2.04 -9.06 -27.97
CA THR A 167 3.38 -8.68 -27.46
C THR A 167 4.31 -9.84 -27.09
N GLN A 168 3.77 -10.98 -26.65
CA GLN A 168 4.53 -12.15 -26.21
C GLN A 168 4.68 -13.23 -27.30
N PHE A 169 4.00 -13.07 -28.44
CA PHE A 169 3.96 -14.01 -29.56
C PHE A 169 4.52 -13.35 -30.84
N ILE A 170 5.76 -12.86 -30.74
CA ILE A 170 6.45 -12.09 -31.80
C ILE A 170 7.66 -12.79 -32.39
N ALA A 171 7.87 -14.08 -32.06
CA ALA A 171 9.01 -14.87 -32.51
C ALA A 171 8.76 -15.46 -33.91
N TYR A 172 8.44 -14.59 -34.87
CA TYR A 172 8.10 -14.99 -36.25
C TYR A 172 9.23 -15.74 -36.95
N ASP A 173 10.49 -15.54 -36.53
CA ASP A 173 11.66 -16.30 -37.00
C ASP A 173 11.60 -17.80 -36.65
N ARG A 174 10.75 -18.18 -35.69
CA ARG A 174 10.59 -19.56 -35.21
C ARG A 174 9.24 -20.18 -35.59
N TYR A 175 8.32 -19.41 -36.17
CA TYR A 175 6.99 -19.90 -36.52
C TYR A 175 6.94 -20.45 -37.95
N PRO A 176 6.20 -21.55 -38.22
CA PRO A 176 6.20 -22.20 -39.54
C PRO A 176 5.78 -21.30 -40.71
N ASN A 177 4.82 -20.39 -40.49
CA ASN A 177 4.33 -19.40 -41.46
C ASN A 177 4.91 -18.00 -41.22
N GLY A 178 5.96 -17.89 -40.41
CA GLY A 178 6.66 -16.64 -40.20
C GLY A 178 5.78 -15.54 -39.58
N VAL A 179 5.69 -14.40 -40.28
CA VAL A 179 4.95 -13.21 -39.84
C VAL A 179 3.44 -13.47 -39.78
N ASP A 180 2.91 -14.35 -40.63
CA ASP A 180 1.48 -14.64 -40.67
C ASP A 180 1.02 -15.32 -39.37
N ASP A 181 1.87 -16.11 -38.72
CA ASP A 181 1.57 -16.69 -37.40
C ASP A 181 1.44 -15.62 -36.31
N MET A 182 2.15 -14.48 -36.42
CA MET A 182 1.91 -13.35 -35.51
C MET A 182 0.49 -12.79 -35.66
N VAL A 183 0.00 -12.71 -36.90
CA VAL A 183 -1.37 -12.28 -37.20
C VAL A 183 -2.40 -13.29 -36.67
N GLY A 184 -2.11 -14.59 -36.80
CA GLY A 184 -2.90 -15.68 -36.23
C GLY A 184 -3.05 -15.55 -34.71
N TYR A 185 -1.94 -15.41 -33.98
CA TYR A 185 -1.96 -15.24 -32.53
C TYR A 185 -2.64 -13.95 -32.09
N TRP A 186 -2.50 -12.88 -32.87
CA TRP A 186 -3.24 -11.63 -32.63
C TRP A 186 -4.76 -11.84 -32.78
N ALA A 187 -5.20 -12.56 -33.82
CA ALA A 187 -6.61 -12.87 -34.04
C ALA A 187 -7.17 -13.74 -32.89
N GLU A 188 -6.41 -14.77 -32.49
CA GLU A 188 -6.76 -15.64 -31.37
C GLU A 188 -6.92 -14.85 -30.06
N ASN A 189 -5.93 -14.02 -29.71
CA ASN A 189 -5.96 -13.15 -28.54
C ASN A 189 -7.18 -12.20 -28.52
N ARG A 190 -7.61 -11.72 -29.70
CA ARG A 190 -8.76 -10.83 -29.83
C ARG A 190 -10.08 -11.56 -29.67
N ILE A 191 -10.24 -12.71 -30.31
CA ILE A 191 -11.50 -13.46 -30.36
C ILE A 191 -11.75 -14.22 -29.06
N LEU A 192 -10.72 -14.87 -28.50
CA LEU A 192 -10.83 -15.67 -27.27
C LEU A 192 -10.55 -14.87 -26.00
N GLY A 193 -9.99 -13.65 -26.13
CA GLY A 193 -9.57 -12.83 -24.99
C GLY A 193 -8.17 -13.17 -24.45
N GLY A 194 -7.43 -14.04 -25.14
CA GLY A 194 -6.04 -14.41 -24.89
C GLY A 194 -5.62 -15.55 -25.82
N VAL A 195 -4.32 -15.76 -25.98
CA VAL A 195 -3.80 -16.95 -26.69
C VAL A 195 -3.95 -18.15 -25.76
N ALA A 196 -4.58 -19.22 -26.25
CA ALA A 196 -4.79 -20.47 -25.54
C ALA A 196 -3.49 -21.29 -25.51
N LEU A 197 -3.11 -21.73 -24.33
CA LEU A 197 -1.89 -22.48 -24.06
C LEU A 197 -2.24 -23.79 -23.38
N PHE A 198 -1.63 -24.87 -23.84
CA PHE A 198 -1.80 -26.21 -23.32
C PHE A 198 -0.43 -26.82 -23.03
N ASP A 199 -0.35 -27.58 -21.93
CA ASP A 199 0.85 -28.34 -21.61
C ASP A 199 0.85 -29.67 -22.38
N HIS A 200 1.80 -29.81 -23.30
CA HIS A 200 2.00 -31.01 -24.11
C HIS A 200 3.17 -31.88 -23.61
N SER A 201 3.73 -31.58 -22.43
CA SER A 201 4.85 -32.36 -21.87
C SER A 201 4.48 -33.81 -21.50
N GLN A 202 3.19 -34.10 -21.35
CA GLN A 202 2.64 -35.42 -21.02
C GLN A 202 1.44 -35.76 -21.90
N GLU A 203 1.13 -37.06 -22.04
CA GLU A 203 -0.08 -37.51 -22.72
C GLU A 203 -1.34 -37.20 -21.89
N TRP A 204 -2.39 -36.69 -22.55
CA TRP A 204 -3.63 -36.26 -21.90
C TRP A 204 -4.56 -37.45 -21.62
N THR A 205 -4.17 -38.28 -20.65
CA THR A 205 -4.93 -39.46 -20.22
C THR A 205 -5.42 -39.27 -18.79
N GLY A 206 -6.74 -39.31 -18.55
CA GLY A 206 -7.35 -39.36 -17.22
C GLY A 206 -6.76 -38.37 -16.21
N ASP A 207 -5.82 -38.84 -15.39
CA ASP A 207 -5.18 -38.09 -14.29
C ASP A 207 -4.11 -37.07 -14.76
N ASN A 208 -3.62 -37.14 -16.00
CA ASN A 208 -2.55 -36.28 -16.54
C ASN A 208 -3.05 -35.22 -17.55
N GLU A 209 -4.35 -34.99 -17.60
CA GLU A 209 -4.94 -34.01 -18.53
C GLU A 209 -4.64 -32.55 -18.07
N PRO A 210 -4.00 -31.71 -18.91
CA PRO A 210 -3.55 -30.38 -18.50
C PRO A 210 -4.72 -29.41 -18.30
N ASN A 211 -4.44 -28.28 -17.65
CA ASN A 211 -5.36 -27.14 -17.65
C ASN A 211 -5.23 -26.34 -18.95
N VAL A 212 -6.30 -25.63 -19.33
CA VAL A 212 -6.21 -24.62 -20.39
C VAL A 212 -5.72 -23.33 -19.76
N TYR A 213 -4.74 -22.68 -20.38
CA TYR A 213 -4.26 -21.39 -19.95
C TYR A 213 -4.51 -20.34 -21.03
N PHE A 214 -4.76 -19.10 -20.65
CA PHE A 214 -4.92 -17.98 -21.57
C PHE A 214 -3.92 -16.88 -21.24
N GLN A 215 -3.18 -16.43 -22.25
CA GLN A 215 -2.24 -15.33 -22.14
C GLN A 215 -2.76 -14.13 -22.92
N CYS A 216 -3.23 -13.12 -22.20
CA CYS A 216 -3.79 -11.90 -22.79
C CYS A 216 -2.72 -10.81 -22.92
N THR A 217 -2.72 -10.10 -24.05
CA THR A 217 -1.76 -9.00 -24.30
C THR A 217 -2.42 -7.61 -24.36
N ARG A 218 -3.68 -7.47 -23.94
CA ARG A 218 -4.49 -6.24 -24.03
C ARG A 218 -4.24 -5.26 -22.87
N GLU A 219 -4.55 -3.98 -23.05
CA GLU A 219 -4.22 -2.92 -22.07
C GLU A 219 -5.02 -3.07 -20.75
N ARG A 220 -6.30 -3.41 -20.85
CA ARG A 220 -7.23 -3.49 -19.70
C ARG A 220 -7.34 -4.89 -19.08
N VAL A 221 -6.37 -5.78 -19.33
CA VAL A 221 -6.35 -7.17 -18.85
C VAL A 221 -5.06 -7.47 -18.08
N THR A 222 -4.97 -8.63 -17.41
CA THR A 222 -3.80 -9.07 -16.64
C THR A 222 -2.64 -9.50 -17.54
N PHE A 223 -1.40 -9.16 -17.15
CA PHE A 223 -0.15 -9.65 -17.78
C PHE A 223 0.21 -11.10 -17.39
N ARG A 224 -0.52 -11.67 -16.42
CA ARG A 224 -0.33 -13.05 -15.94
C ARG A 224 -1.11 -14.02 -16.82
N ILE A 225 -0.51 -15.18 -17.06
CA ILE A 225 -1.18 -16.34 -17.66
C ILE A 225 -2.32 -16.78 -16.74
N MET A 226 -3.53 -16.92 -17.29
CA MET A 226 -4.75 -17.28 -16.54
C MET A 226 -5.12 -18.73 -16.82
N ALA A 227 -5.23 -19.58 -15.80
CA ALA A 227 -5.80 -20.92 -15.96
C ALA A 227 -7.33 -20.85 -16.06
N LEU A 228 -7.90 -21.60 -16.99
CA LEU A 228 -9.31 -21.95 -16.99
C LEU A 228 -9.49 -23.01 -15.90
N PRO A 229 -10.18 -22.69 -14.79
CA PRO A 229 -10.30 -23.63 -13.68
C PRO A 229 -11.06 -24.87 -14.15
N THR A 230 -10.54 -26.04 -13.80
CA THR A 230 -11.26 -27.29 -13.95
C THR A 230 -12.45 -27.29 -13.02
N MET A 231 -13.61 -26.98 -13.56
CA MET A 231 -14.83 -27.47 -12.95
C MET A 231 -14.84 -28.99 -13.14
N ALA A 232 -14.27 -29.71 -12.18
CA ALA A 232 -15.08 -30.77 -11.61
C ALA A 232 -16.43 -30.11 -11.26
N PRO A 233 -17.58 -30.78 -11.44
CA PRO A 233 -18.76 -30.34 -10.73
C PRO A 233 -18.43 -30.49 -9.23
N GLU A 234 -17.78 -29.48 -8.66
CA GLU A 234 -18.18 -29.01 -7.36
C GLU A 234 -19.63 -28.63 -7.56
N VAL A 235 -20.48 -29.63 -7.35
CA VAL A 235 -21.65 -29.43 -6.53
C VAL A 235 -21.16 -28.59 -5.35
N GLY A 236 -21.21 -27.26 -5.53
CA GLY A 236 -21.27 -26.38 -4.39
C GLY A 236 -22.41 -26.94 -3.52
N PRO A 237 -22.26 -26.92 -2.18
CA PRO A 237 -23.37 -27.30 -1.32
C PRO A 237 -24.59 -26.55 -1.82
N GLU A 238 -25.66 -27.30 -2.06
CA GLU A 238 -26.84 -26.90 -2.81
C GLU A 238 -27.12 -25.38 -2.76
N GLY A 239 -26.82 -24.66 -3.84
CA GLY A 239 -27.52 -23.41 -4.12
C GLY A 239 -26.77 -22.07 -4.19
N HIS A 240 -25.53 -21.97 -4.65
CA HIS A 240 -24.89 -20.65 -4.87
C HIS A 240 -24.44 -20.40 -6.31
N PHE A 241 -24.64 -19.18 -6.80
CA PHE A 241 -24.10 -18.66 -8.07
C PHE A 241 -23.34 -17.34 -7.82
N VAL A 242 -22.22 -17.14 -8.52
CA VAL A 242 -21.49 -15.87 -8.59
C VAL A 242 -21.81 -15.22 -9.93
N LEU A 243 -22.52 -14.08 -9.92
CA LEU A 243 -22.94 -13.41 -11.16
C LEU A 243 -21.83 -12.48 -11.70
N PRO A 244 -21.47 -12.57 -13.00
CA PRO A 244 -20.66 -11.56 -13.66
C PRO A 244 -21.46 -10.27 -13.91
N SER A 245 -20.81 -9.12 -13.81
CA SER A 245 -21.39 -7.77 -13.84
C SER A 245 -22.12 -7.35 -15.13
N ASN A 246 -22.20 -8.22 -16.15
CA ASN A 246 -22.84 -7.90 -17.44
C ASN A 246 -24.23 -8.52 -17.62
N MET A 247 -24.76 -9.21 -16.61
CA MET A 247 -26.14 -9.69 -16.64
C MET A 247 -27.06 -8.59 -16.11
N SER A 248 -27.99 -8.10 -16.93
CA SER A 248 -29.09 -7.25 -16.48
C SER A 248 -29.77 -7.96 -15.31
N ILE A 249 -29.81 -7.32 -14.14
CA ILE A 249 -30.43 -7.84 -12.93
C ILE A 249 -31.87 -8.17 -13.27
N ASP A 250 -32.14 -9.46 -13.45
CA ASP A 250 -33.50 -9.93 -13.62
C ASP A 250 -34.29 -9.59 -12.35
N SER A 251 -35.52 -9.16 -12.55
CA SER A 251 -36.33 -8.35 -11.63
C SER A 251 -36.63 -8.92 -10.23
N GLN A 252 -36.11 -10.11 -9.87
CA GLN A 252 -36.44 -10.85 -8.65
C GLN A 252 -35.60 -10.50 -7.41
N PHE A 253 -34.36 -10.00 -7.54
CA PHE A 253 -33.46 -9.74 -6.39
C PHE A 253 -33.16 -8.26 -6.21
N ARG A 254 -34.19 -7.44 -5.93
CA ARG A 254 -34.08 -5.97 -5.95
C ARG A 254 -33.20 -5.31 -4.89
N ASN A 255 -32.62 -6.00 -3.88
CA ASN A 255 -31.80 -5.34 -2.83
C ASN A 255 -30.88 -6.32 -2.04
N PRO A 256 -29.56 -6.37 -2.30
CA PRO A 256 -28.62 -7.21 -1.55
C PRO A 256 -28.29 -6.64 -0.15
N VAL A 257 -27.98 -7.50 0.81
CA VAL A 257 -27.51 -7.18 2.17
C VAL A 257 -25.99 -6.96 2.13
N CYS A 258 -25.51 -5.79 2.57
CA CYS A 258 -24.07 -5.50 2.68
C CYS A 258 -23.47 -6.43 3.79
N ILE A 259 -22.33 -7.08 3.54
CA ILE A 259 -21.59 -7.91 4.52
C ILE A 259 -20.20 -7.30 4.80
N ASP A 260 -19.85 -7.20 6.08
CA ASP A 260 -18.49 -6.92 6.52
C ASP A 260 -17.71 -8.23 6.68
N ALA A 261 -16.75 -8.43 5.78
CA ALA A 261 -15.84 -9.57 5.77
C ALA A 261 -14.36 -9.13 5.89
N GLY A 262 -14.11 -8.08 6.68
CA GLY A 262 -12.75 -7.72 7.09
C GLY A 262 -12.17 -8.68 8.15
N LEU A 263 -12.97 -9.05 9.15
CA LEU A 263 -12.56 -9.83 10.32
C LEU A 263 -13.60 -10.91 10.65
N CYS A 264 -13.13 -12.05 11.14
CA CYS A 264 -14.03 -13.06 11.71
C CYS A 264 -14.56 -12.61 13.07
N ARG A 265 -15.88 -12.55 13.25
CA ARG A 265 -16.52 -12.13 14.51
C ARG A 265 -16.50 -13.17 15.64
N LEU A 266 -15.78 -14.27 15.46
CA LEU A 266 -15.50 -15.25 16.53
C LEU A 266 -14.05 -15.09 17.00
N CYS A 267 -13.08 -15.39 16.14
CA CYS A 267 -11.67 -15.35 16.53
C CYS A 267 -11.01 -13.97 16.40
N ARG A 268 -11.68 -13.01 15.76
CA ARG A 268 -11.22 -11.62 15.51
C ARG A 268 -9.95 -11.50 14.68
N PHE A 269 -9.57 -12.57 13.97
CA PHE A 269 -8.50 -12.55 12.97
C PHE A 269 -9.05 -12.21 11.58
N PRO A 270 -8.20 -11.66 10.68
CA PRO A 270 -8.56 -11.36 9.31
C PRO A 270 -9.12 -12.56 8.57
N ILE A 271 -10.16 -12.32 7.79
CA ILE A 271 -10.68 -13.31 6.83
C ILE A 271 -9.91 -13.14 5.53
N ASN A 272 -9.22 -14.19 5.10
CA ASN A 272 -8.63 -14.23 3.77
C ASN A 272 -9.72 -14.45 2.74
N ARG A 273 -10.10 -13.35 2.07
CA ARG A 273 -11.21 -13.32 1.11
C ARG A 273 -11.06 -14.29 -0.06
N GLU A 274 -9.84 -14.69 -0.41
CA GLU A 274 -9.58 -15.62 -1.52
C GLU A 274 -9.55 -17.09 -1.09
N LYS A 275 -9.32 -17.38 0.21
CA LYS A 275 -9.04 -18.74 0.70
C LYS A 275 -10.03 -19.23 1.74
N ASP A 276 -10.56 -18.33 2.56
CA ASP A 276 -11.37 -18.71 3.71
C ASP A 276 -12.84 -18.83 3.34
N LYS A 277 -13.44 -19.97 3.70
CA LYS A 277 -14.90 -20.12 3.73
C LYS A 277 -15.45 -19.38 4.93
N ILE A 278 -16.49 -18.60 4.70
CA ILE A 278 -17.16 -17.82 5.72
C ILE A 278 -18.62 -18.22 5.89
N VAL A 279 -19.15 -17.97 7.09
CA VAL A 279 -20.57 -18.02 7.41
C VAL A 279 -21.02 -16.59 7.72
N ALA A 280 -22.14 -16.15 7.15
CA ALA A 280 -22.69 -14.82 7.36
C ALA A 280 -23.86 -14.86 8.34
N LEU A 281 -23.92 -13.91 9.27
CA LEU A 281 -25.08 -13.65 10.11
C LEU A 281 -25.71 -12.31 9.70
N THR A 282 -26.98 -12.35 9.33
CA THR A 282 -27.75 -11.15 8.96
C THR A 282 -28.26 -10.41 10.21
N PRO A 283 -28.59 -9.11 10.08
CA PRO A 283 -29.14 -8.31 11.19
C PRO A 283 -30.42 -8.86 11.82
N ASP A 284 -31.22 -9.60 11.07
CA ASP A 284 -32.44 -10.27 11.53
C ASP A 284 -32.18 -11.67 12.13
N GLY A 285 -30.91 -12.03 12.37
CA GLY A 285 -30.53 -13.24 13.09
C GLY A 285 -30.46 -14.52 12.24
N ARG A 286 -30.55 -14.43 10.91
CA ARG A 286 -30.43 -15.59 10.01
C ARG A 286 -28.97 -15.90 9.71
N VAL A 287 -28.64 -17.19 9.68
CA VAL A 287 -27.28 -17.71 9.46
C VAL A 287 -27.22 -18.35 8.07
N SER A 288 -26.26 -17.94 7.24
CA SER A 288 -26.05 -18.51 5.91
C SER A 288 -25.35 -19.88 5.97
N SER A 289 -25.37 -20.59 4.85
CA SER A 289 -24.43 -21.71 4.67
C SER A 289 -22.99 -21.18 4.44
N PRO A 290 -21.95 -22.02 4.57
CA PRO A 290 -20.57 -21.60 4.30
C PRO A 290 -20.29 -21.26 2.83
N PHE A 291 -19.78 -20.06 2.53
CA PHE A 291 -19.44 -19.61 1.18
C PHE A 291 -18.12 -18.80 1.14
N VAL A 292 -17.57 -18.54 -0.05
CA VAL A 292 -16.36 -17.71 -0.24
C VAL A 292 -16.75 -16.38 -0.90
N ILE A 293 -16.18 -15.26 -0.45
CA ILE A 293 -16.40 -13.95 -1.08
C ILE A 293 -15.34 -13.70 -2.15
N TYR A 294 -15.72 -13.88 -3.42
CA TYR A 294 -14.80 -13.63 -4.55
C TYR A 294 -14.56 -12.14 -4.79
N HIS A 295 -13.31 -11.70 -4.79
CA HIS A 295 -12.92 -10.33 -5.13
C HIS A 295 -12.22 -10.27 -6.50
N LYS A 296 -12.98 -10.13 -7.60
CA LYS A 296 -12.41 -9.70 -8.89
C LYS A 296 -12.58 -8.19 -9.05
N LYS A 297 -11.68 -7.54 -9.81
CA LYS A 297 -11.58 -6.08 -10.08
C LYS A 297 -12.82 -5.43 -10.75
N CYS A 298 -14.01 -6.00 -10.64
CA CYS A 298 -15.25 -5.47 -11.23
C CYS A 298 -16.29 -5.21 -10.13
N TYR A 299 -17.04 -4.13 -10.31
CA TYR A 299 -17.93 -3.51 -9.33
C TYR A 299 -18.88 -4.52 -8.64
N ALA A 300 -18.71 -4.63 -7.31
CA ALA A 300 -19.55 -5.28 -6.29
C ALA A 300 -19.68 -6.82 -6.36
N PRO A 301 -18.97 -7.58 -5.50
CA PRO A 301 -19.17 -9.03 -5.41
C PRO A 301 -20.53 -9.33 -4.75
N LEU A 302 -21.29 -10.23 -5.37
CA LEU A 302 -22.62 -10.67 -4.93
C LEU A 302 -22.61 -12.19 -4.71
N CYS A 303 -22.94 -12.66 -3.52
CA CYS A 303 -23.21 -14.07 -3.22
C CYS A 303 -24.72 -14.26 -3.04
N ILE A 304 -25.33 -15.24 -3.70
CA ILE A 304 -26.77 -15.53 -3.55
C ILE A 304 -26.93 -16.80 -2.71
N GLU A 305 -27.52 -16.65 -1.52
CA GLU A 305 -27.88 -17.74 -0.62
C GLU A 305 -29.33 -18.18 -0.90
N LYS A 306 -29.48 -19.33 -1.59
CA LYS A 306 -30.80 -19.84 -2.00
C LYS A 306 -31.68 -20.25 -0.81
N SER A 307 -31.09 -20.82 0.25
CA SER A 307 -31.87 -21.30 1.41
C SER A 307 -32.58 -20.16 2.14
N LEU A 308 -31.94 -18.99 2.21
CA LEU A 308 -32.49 -17.79 2.85
C LEU A 308 -33.19 -16.85 1.87
N ASN A 309 -33.05 -17.09 0.56
CA ASN A 309 -33.44 -16.18 -0.52
C ASN A 309 -32.83 -14.78 -0.36
N ILE A 310 -31.56 -14.70 0.07
CA ILE A 310 -30.83 -13.45 0.33
C ILE A 310 -29.63 -13.35 -0.61
N CYS A 311 -29.36 -12.14 -1.09
CA CYS A 311 -28.10 -11.84 -1.76
C CYS A 311 -27.21 -11.01 -0.85
N PHE A 312 -25.96 -11.45 -0.62
CA PHE A 312 -24.93 -10.72 0.11
C PHE A 312 -24.05 -9.94 -0.84
N ARG A 313 -23.66 -8.71 -0.46
CA ARG A 313 -22.70 -7.89 -1.18
C ARG A 313 -21.57 -7.46 -0.25
N HIS A 314 -20.32 -7.58 -0.65
CA HIS A 314 -19.23 -7.07 0.20
C HIS A 314 -19.36 -5.56 0.41
N CYS A 315 -19.31 -5.11 1.66
CA CYS A 315 -19.25 -3.70 2.01
C CYS A 315 -17.83 -3.16 1.75
N VAL A 316 -17.55 -2.71 0.51
CA VAL A 316 -16.28 -2.05 0.15
C VAL A 316 -16.40 -0.52 0.17
N TYR A 317 -17.63 0.01 0.11
CA TYR A 317 -17.85 1.43 -0.14
C TYR A 317 -18.10 2.19 1.17
N PRO A 318 -17.38 3.29 1.42
CA PRO A 318 -17.62 4.16 2.58
C PRO A 318 -19.01 4.82 2.56
N HIS A 319 -19.70 4.75 1.41
CA HIS A 319 -21.03 5.29 1.20
C HIS A 319 -22.14 4.21 1.16
N CYS A 320 -21.92 2.94 1.59
CA CYS A 320 -23.03 1.96 1.72
C CYS A 320 -23.96 2.44 2.85
N THR A 321 -25.20 2.84 2.53
CA THR A 321 -26.19 3.31 3.54
C THR A 321 -26.88 2.16 4.31
N HIS A 322 -26.36 0.93 4.18
CA HIS A 322 -26.80 -0.26 4.91
C HIS A 322 -28.32 -0.38 5.13
N LYS A 323 -29.15 -0.10 4.12
CA LYS A 323 -30.62 0.00 4.25
C LYS A 323 -31.31 -1.22 4.88
N LYS A 324 -30.69 -2.40 4.80
CA LYS A 324 -31.16 -3.67 5.39
C LYS A 324 -30.30 -4.12 6.59
N GLY A 325 -29.50 -3.21 7.15
CA GLY A 325 -28.45 -3.48 8.13
C GLY A 325 -27.20 -4.14 7.51
N LEU A 326 -26.15 -4.23 8.33
CA LEU A 326 -24.86 -4.83 7.97
C LEU A 326 -24.78 -6.27 8.49
N ALA A 327 -24.62 -7.23 7.57
CA ALA A 327 -24.31 -8.61 7.93
C ALA A 327 -22.84 -8.74 8.34
N ILE A 328 -22.56 -9.68 9.24
CA ILE A 328 -21.21 -9.96 9.73
C ILE A 328 -20.72 -11.34 9.29
N ALA A 329 -19.41 -11.51 9.19
CA ALA A 329 -18.80 -12.76 8.75
C ALA A 329 -18.04 -13.50 9.87
N PHE A 330 -18.06 -14.83 9.79
CA PHE A 330 -17.28 -15.75 10.63
C PHE A 330 -16.49 -16.70 9.73
N HIS A 331 -15.29 -17.15 10.14
CA HIS A 331 -14.69 -18.33 9.49
C HIS A 331 -15.60 -19.53 9.71
N ALA A 332 -15.86 -20.33 8.67
CA ALA A 332 -16.65 -21.55 8.78
C ALA A 332 -16.08 -22.48 9.86
N LYS A 333 -14.75 -22.70 9.86
CA LYS A 333 -14.04 -23.47 10.91
C LYS A 333 -14.27 -22.92 12.32
N CYS A 334 -14.34 -21.60 12.49
CA CYS A 334 -14.59 -21.01 13.81
C CYS A 334 -16.02 -21.29 14.29
N VAL A 335 -17.00 -21.33 13.37
CA VAL A 335 -18.37 -21.74 13.71
C VAL A 335 -18.39 -23.20 14.17
N ASP A 336 -17.65 -24.08 13.50
CA ASP A 336 -17.52 -25.48 13.91
C ASP A 336 -16.88 -25.62 15.29
N MET A 337 -15.83 -24.83 15.57
CA MET A 337 -15.19 -24.77 16.89
C MET A 337 -16.11 -24.21 17.99
N ALA A 338 -17.03 -23.31 17.64
CA ALA A 338 -17.97 -22.70 18.59
C ALA A 338 -19.17 -23.61 18.92
N ALA A 339 -19.55 -24.51 18.00
CA ALA A 339 -20.73 -25.37 18.14
C ALA A 339 -20.80 -26.18 19.46
N PRO A 340 -19.69 -26.75 19.99
CA PRO A 340 -19.72 -27.49 21.26
C PRO A 340 -20.12 -26.65 22.48
N PHE A 341 -19.90 -25.33 22.45
CA PHE A 341 -20.24 -24.45 23.58
C PHE A 341 -21.73 -24.10 23.66
N ARG A 342 -22.52 -24.43 22.62
CA ARG A 342 -23.98 -24.21 22.54
C ARG A 342 -24.41 -22.74 22.70
N THR A 343 -23.49 -21.79 22.52
CA THR A 343 -23.79 -20.35 22.48
C THR A 343 -24.24 -19.97 21.06
N PRO A 344 -25.41 -19.34 20.88
CA PRO A 344 -25.86 -18.87 19.57
C PRO A 344 -24.89 -17.84 18.94
N LEU A 345 -24.69 -17.89 17.62
CA LEU A 345 -23.79 -16.96 16.90
C LEU A 345 -24.14 -15.47 17.06
N HIS A 346 -25.41 -15.14 17.28
CA HIS A 346 -25.84 -13.76 17.47
C HIS A 346 -25.41 -13.18 18.84
N GLU A 347 -25.10 -14.03 19.82
CA GLU A 347 -24.56 -13.57 21.10
C GLU A 347 -23.08 -13.15 20.94
N HIS A 348 -22.31 -13.93 20.16
CA HIS A 348 -20.93 -13.59 19.81
C HIS A 348 -20.79 -12.29 19.02
N ARG A 349 -21.83 -11.92 18.25
CA ARG A 349 -21.89 -10.61 17.57
C ARG A 349 -21.76 -9.47 18.57
N LEU A 350 -22.56 -9.47 19.64
CA LEU A 350 -22.63 -8.36 20.60
C LEU A 350 -21.27 -8.10 21.24
N VAL A 351 -20.52 -9.17 21.53
CA VAL A 351 -19.23 -9.09 22.23
C VAL A 351 -18.09 -8.58 21.36
N THR A 352 -18.17 -8.80 20.04
CA THR A 352 -17.07 -8.59 19.08
C THR A 352 -17.36 -7.53 18.03
N GLU A 353 -18.55 -6.92 18.05
CA GLU A 353 -18.91 -5.76 17.24
C GLU A 353 -17.98 -4.60 17.62
N ASN A 354 -17.43 -3.87 16.66
CA ASN A 354 -16.61 -2.71 17.00
C ASN A 354 -17.54 -1.49 17.12
N SER A 355 -17.38 -0.67 18.16
CA SER A 355 -18.13 0.59 18.29
C SER A 355 -17.75 1.60 17.19
N TYR A 356 -16.52 1.51 16.68
CA TYR A 356 -16.03 2.28 15.54
C TYR A 356 -15.07 1.47 14.67
N HIS A 357 -14.79 1.95 13.45
CA HIS A 357 -13.91 1.24 12.53
C HIS A 357 -12.46 1.21 13.06
N HIS A 358 -11.92 0.02 13.30
CA HIS A 358 -10.54 -0.17 13.77
C HIS A 358 -9.74 -0.92 12.69
N PHE A 359 -8.65 -0.34 12.19
CA PHE A 359 -7.82 -0.98 11.16
C PHE A 359 -6.79 -1.98 11.72
N ALA A 360 -6.49 -2.96 10.88
CA ALA A 360 -5.83 -4.23 11.13
C ALA A 360 -4.29 -4.17 11.28
N SER A 361 -3.73 -3.28 12.11
CA SER A 361 -2.26 -3.21 12.30
C SER A 361 -1.73 -4.02 13.50
N ASP A 362 -2.58 -4.50 14.42
CA ASP A 362 -2.13 -5.12 15.68
C ASP A 362 -2.33 -6.65 15.78
N HIS A 363 -2.70 -7.33 14.68
CA HIS A 363 -2.98 -8.78 14.71
C HIS A 363 -1.78 -9.62 15.15
N GLY A 364 -0.57 -9.23 14.75
CA GLY A 364 0.65 -9.93 15.13
C GLY A 364 0.91 -9.87 16.64
N ARG A 365 0.74 -8.69 17.26
CA ARG A 365 0.93 -8.55 18.71
C ARG A 365 -0.18 -9.25 19.49
N ARG A 366 -1.45 -9.11 19.06
CA ARG A 366 -2.57 -9.83 19.68
C ARG A 366 -2.35 -11.35 19.63
N ARG A 367 -1.93 -11.88 18.48
CA ARG A 367 -1.57 -13.30 18.33
C ARG A 367 -0.47 -13.71 19.33
N GLY A 368 0.60 -12.93 19.42
CA GLY A 368 1.69 -13.15 20.37
C GLY A 368 1.23 -13.18 21.84
N ARG A 369 0.33 -12.27 22.24
CA ARG A 369 -0.22 -12.22 23.60
C ARG A 369 -1.12 -13.43 23.91
N ILE A 370 -2.00 -13.81 22.98
CA ILE A 370 -2.84 -15.00 23.16
C ILE A 370 -1.98 -16.26 23.29
N ARG A 371 -0.94 -16.38 22.45
CA ARG A 371 0.05 -17.45 22.55
C ARG A 371 0.67 -17.52 23.95
N GLU A 372 1.14 -16.40 24.49
CA GLU A 372 1.71 -16.34 25.86
C GLU A 372 0.70 -16.77 26.93
N LEU A 373 -0.57 -16.36 26.81
CA LEU A 373 -1.64 -16.78 27.73
C LEU A 373 -1.88 -18.30 27.65
N ILE A 374 -1.89 -18.87 26.45
CA ILE A 374 -2.00 -20.32 26.23
C ILE A 374 -0.80 -21.04 26.86
N GLU A 375 0.43 -20.56 26.63
CA GLU A 375 1.64 -21.14 27.22
C GLU A 375 1.58 -21.15 28.75
N VAL A 376 1.15 -20.04 29.37
CA VAL A 376 1.00 -19.93 30.83
C VAL A 376 -0.06 -20.91 31.34
N ALA A 377 -1.21 -21.00 30.67
CA ALA A 377 -2.28 -21.92 31.04
C ALA A 377 -1.86 -23.40 30.89
N MET A 378 -1.18 -23.74 29.81
CA MET A 378 -0.65 -25.08 29.56
C MET A 378 0.45 -25.45 30.55
N ARG A 379 1.38 -24.53 30.83
CA ARG A 379 2.42 -24.73 31.84
C ARG A 379 1.83 -25.00 33.22
N LYS A 380 0.82 -24.24 33.62
CA LYS A 380 0.13 -24.42 34.91
C LYS A 380 -0.60 -25.77 35.01
N THR A 381 -1.16 -26.25 33.91
CA THR A 381 -2.01 -27.44 33.88
C THR A 381 -1.20 -28.73 33.69
N TYR A 382 -0.17 -28.70 32.82
CA TYR A 382 0.54 -29.89 32.35
C TYR A 382 2.02 -29.93 32.73
N GLY A 383 2.64 -28.80 33.10
CA GLY A 383 3.89 -28.66 33.88
C GLY A 383 5.19 -29.37 33.44
N LYS A 384 5.18 -30.21 32.39
CA LYS A 384 6.23 -31.21 32.14
C LYS A 384 7.05 -31.01 30.86
N LEU A 385 6.72 -30.06 29.98
CA LEU A 385 7.45 -29.80 28.73
C LEU A 385 8.38 -28.59 28.84
N SER A 386 9.39 -28.51 27.98
CA SER A 386 10.30 -27.36 27.87
C SER A 386 9.60 -26.13 27.28
N PRO A 387 10.11 -24.91 27.53
CA PRO A 387 9.55 -23.67 26.98
C PRO A 387 9.43 -23.67 25.45
N GLU A 388 10.37 -24.30 24.74
CA GLU A 388 10.39 -24.37 23.28
C GLU A 388 9.23 -25.23 22.74
N LEU A 389 8.91 -26.33 23.43
CA LEU A 389 7.76 -27.17 23.08
C LEU A 389 6.44 -26.48 23.38
N TRP A 390 6.35 -25.72 24.49
CA TRP A 390 5.19 -24.88 24.75
C TRP A 390 5.00 -23.81 23.68
N HIS A 391 6.10 -23.24 23.20
CA HIS A 391 6.07 -22.28 22.11
C HIS A 391 5.54 -22.89 20.82
N ILE A 392 6.05 -24.06 20.41
CA ILE A 392 5.60 -24.75 19.20
C ILE A 392 4.10 -25.09 19.27
N VAL A 393 3.62 -25.59 20.41
CA VAL A 393 2.20 -25.98 20.57
C VAL A 393 1.30 -24.74 20.61
N SER A 394 1.69 -23.71 21.35
CA SER A 394 0.89 -22.48 21.49
C SER A 394 0.86 -21.61 20.24
N ASP A 395 1.82 -21.78 19.33
CA ASP A 395 1.87 -21.07 18.05
C ASP A 395 0.94 -21.67 16.98
N ASP A 396 0.20 -22.73 17.29
CA ASP A 396 -0.80 -23.30 16.40
C ASP A 396 -2.01 -22.38 16.19
N GLU A 397 -2.36 -22.13 14.92
CA GLU A 397 -3.44 -21.22 14.52
C GLU A 397 -4.83 -21.70 14.98
N GLU A 398 -5.09 -23.00 14.98
CA GLU A 398 -6.39 -23.53 15.39
C GLU A 398 -6.55 -23.44 16.91
N LEU A 399 -5.49 -23.70 17.66
CA LEU A 399 -5.47 -23.55 19.12
C LEU A 399 -5.66 -22.09 19.55
N ILE A 400 -4.98 -21.14 18.89
CA ILE A 400 -5.16 -19.71 19.16
C ILE A 400 -6.62 -19.29 18.90
N ARG A 401 -7.22 -19.75 17.80
CA ARG A 401 -8.64 -19.48 17.49
C ARG A 401 -9.56 -20.12 18.53
N LEU A 402 -9.33 -21.38 18.88
CA LEU A 402 -10.13 -22.10 19.85
C LEU A 402 -10.09 -21.43 21.23
N TYR A 403 -8.92 -20.98 21.68
CA TYR A 403 -8.78 -20.25 22.94
C TYR A 403 -9.67 -19.00 22.96
N THR A 404 -9.62 -18.18 21.91
CA THR A 404 -10.44 -16.96 21.82
C THR A 404 -11.94 -17.25 21.80
N ILE A 405 -12.36 -18.33 21.13
CA ILE A 405 -13.76 -18.75 21.07
C ILE A 405 -14.22 -19.26 22.44
N ALA A 406 -13.41 -20.09 23.09
CA ALA A 406 -13.71 -20.65 24.41
C ALA A 406 -13.82 -19.54 25.48
N GLU A 407 -12.92 -18.55 25.45
CA GLU A 407 -12.95 -17.40 26.37
C GLU A 407 -14.28 -16.62 26.24
N LEU A 408 -14.75 -16.41 25.01
CA LEU A 408 -16.02 -15.74 24.71
C LEU A 408 -17.25 -16.57 25.10
N SER A 409 -17.23 -17.88 24.85
CA SER A 409 -18.39 -18.76 25.06
C SER A 409 -18.70 -19.05 26.54
N LEU A 410 -17.72 -18.89 27.45
CA LEU A 410 -17.86 -19.28 28.85
C LEU A 410 -18.42 -18.19 29.78
N GLN A 411 -18.76 -17.01 29.26
CA GLN A 411 -19.18 -15.87 30.07
C GLN A 411 -20.43 -15.21 29.48
N HIS A 412 -21.58 -15.37 30.13
CA HIS A 412 -22.81 -14.66 29.80
C HIS A 412 -23.55 -14.22 31.06
N ARG A 413 -23.83 -12.92 31.16
CA ARG A 413 -24.71 -12.30 32.15
C ARG A 413 -25.57 -11.21 31.48
N LYS A 414 -26.42 -10.59 32.30
CA LYS A 414 -27.36 -9.49 31.99
C LYS A 414 -26.79 -8.47 31.00
N THR A 415 -27.62 -7.87 30.14
CA THR A 415 -27.21 -6.95 29.05
C THR A 415 -27.31 -5.46 29.42
N GLU A 416 -28.00 -5.13 30.50
CA GLU A 416 -28.19 -3.77 30.97
C GLU A 416 -27.92 -3.64 32.48
N TRP A 417 -27.20 -2.58 32.84
CA TRP A 417 -26.87 -2.22 34.20
C TRP A 417 -27.27 -0.79 34.47
N SER A 418 -27.82 -0.57 35.66
CA SER A 418 -28.14 0.76 36.16
C SER A 418 -27.55 0.87 37.55
N VAL A 419 -26.81 1.96 37.80
CA VAL A 419 -26.22 2.23 39.11
C VAL A 419 -26.53 3.64 39.57
N ASP A 420 -26.74 3.76 40.88
CA ASP A 420 -26.81 5.05 41.54
C ASP A 420 -25.40 5.47 41.98
N PRO A 421 -24.81 6.54 41.39
CA PRO A 421 -23.48 6.99 41.76
C PRO A 421 -23.43 7.62 43.17
N SER A 422 -24.59 7.88 43.81
CA SER A 422 -24.67 8.35 45.19
C SER A 422 -24.50 7.24 46.25
N LEU A 423 -24.49 5.98 45.81
CA LEU A 423 -24.19 4.80 46.62
C LEU A 423 -22.87 4.17 46.17
N PRO A 424 -22.13 3.44 47.04
CA PRO A 424 -20.90 2.80 46.63
C PRO A 424 -21.13 1.87 45.44
N VAL A 425 -20.32 2.03 44.39
CA VAL A 425 -20.43 1.24 43.16
C VAL A 425 -19.32 0.22 43.13
N LEU A 426 -19.70 -1.06 43.04
CA LEU A 426 -18.78 -2.17 42.89
C LEU A 426 -18.55 -2.47 41.41
N ILE A 427 -17.27 -2.54 41.02
CA ILE A 427 -16.83 -2.86 39.67
C ILE A 427 -16.26 -4.28 39.64
N THR A 428 -16.73 -5.08 38.67
CA THR A 428 -16.08 -6.35 38.31
C THR A 428 -15.29 -6.17 37.02
N VAL A 429 -14.16 -6.86 36.92
CA VAL A 429 -13.31 -6.83 35.72
C VAL A 429 -13.59 -8.06 34.88
N ALA A 430 -13.82 -7.86 33.58
CA ALA A 430 -13.83 -8.89 32.56
C ALA A 430 -12.52 -8.84 31.77
N ARG A 431 -12.00 -10.01 31.38
CA ARG A 431 -10.79 -10.09 30.55
C ARG A 431 -11.16 -10.68 29.19
N MET A 432 -10.59 -10.10 28.14
CA MET A 432 -10.70 -10.58 26.78
C MET A 432 -9.38 -10.33 26.05
N ASP A 433 -8.78 -11.38 25.47
CA ASP A 433 -7.47 -11.30 24.81
C ASP A 433 -6.36 -10.72 25.72
N GLY A 434 -6.49 -10.96 27.03
CA GLY A 434 -5.60 -10.42 28.06
C GLY A 434 -5.82 -8.95 28.40
N VAL A 435 -6.82 -8.28 27.86
CA VAL A 435 -7.16 -6.88 28.19
C VAL A 435 -8.34 -6.81 29.12
N GLU A 436 -8.22 -5.89 30.09
CA GLU A 436 -9.20 -5.67 31.13
C GLU A 436 -10.26 -4.67 30.65
N TYR A 437 -11.51 -5.07 30.85
CA TYR A 437 -12.72 -4.31 30.58
C TYR A 437 -13.60 -4.30 31.83
N VAL A 438 -14.48 -3.30 31.93
CA VAL A 438 -15.49 -3.27 32.97
C VAL A 438 -16.55 -4.32 32.67
N GLY A 439 -16.66 -5.34 33.52
CA GLY A 439 -17.59 -6.46 33.37
C GLY A 439 -19.01 -6.10 33.78
N SER A 440 -19.19 -5.66 35.02
CA SER A 440 -20.49 -5.29 35.59
C SER A 440 -20.36 -4.24 36.68
N LEU A 441 -21.41 -3.43 36.84
CA LEU A 441 -21.56 -2.48 37.93
C LEU A 441 -22.73 -2.88 38.84
N SER A 442 -22.55 -2.80 40.16
CA SER A 442 -23.61 -3.10 41.12
C SER A 442 -23.50 -2.21 42.36
N ASN A 443 -24.64 -1.77 42.88
CA ASN A 443 -24.75 -1.15 44.21
C ASN A 443 -24.93 -2.19 45.33
N SER A 444 -25.04 -3.49 45.02
CA SER A 444 -25.23 -4.59 46.00
C SER A 444 -23.95 -5.42 46.20
N SER A 445 -23.64 -5.76 47.46
CA SER A 445 -22.43 -6.48 47.87
C SER A 445 -22.40 -7.93 47.38
N GLY A 446 -21.63 -8.21 46.32
CA GLY A 446 -21.34 -9.55 45.81
C GLY A 446 -19.99 -10.12 46.30
N ARG A 447 -19.81 -11.44 46.24
CA ARG A 447 -18.62 -12.18 46.76
C ARG A 447 -17.32 -12.03 45.94
N GLN A 448 -17.35 -11.40 44.76
CA GLN A 448 -16.17 -11.18 43.91
C GLN A 448 -16.05 -9.70 43.57
N THR A 449 -15.34 -8.96 44.41
CA THR A 449 -15.08 -7.52 44.28
C THR A 449 -13.64 -7.29 43.83
N THR A 450 -13.44 -6.37 42.87
CA THR A 450 -12.09 -5.98 42.42
C THR A 450 -11.82 -4.50 42.69
N GLU A 451 -12.81 -3.61 42.56
CA GLU A 451 -12.64 -2.16 42.77
C GLU A 451 -13.94 -1.53 43.33
N LEU A 452 -13.81 -0.53 44.22
CA LEU A 452 -14.92 0.16 44.90
C LEU A 452 -14.83 1.66 44.64
N LEU A 453 -15.85 2.23 43.98
CA LEU A 453 -16.02 3.68 43.87
C LEU A 453 -16.84 4.19 45.06
N SER A 454 -16.25 5.08 45.87
CA SER A 454 -16.93 5.67 47.03
C SER A 454 -17.68 6.96 46.67
N PRO A 455 -18.92 7.17 47.14
CA PRO A 455 -19.77 8.30 46.72
C PRO A 455 -19.30 9.67 47.23
N SER A 456 -18.48 9.68 48.29
CA SER A 456 -18.17 10.89 49.05
C SER A 456 -17.14 11.80 48.39
N GLU A 457 -16.58 11.46 47.22
CA GLU A 457 -15.45 12.21 46.67
C GLU A 457 -15.75 13.09 45.45
N PHE A 458 -16.77 12.86 44.59
CA PHE A 458 -16.82 13.59 43.30
C PHE A 458 -18.20 13.93 42.69
N ARG A 459 -18.25 15.03 41.91
CA ARG A 459 -19.41 15.51 41.14
C ARG A 459 -19.50 14.94 39.71
N ASN A 460 -18.42 14.37 39.16
CA ASN A 460 -18.34 13.85 37.78
C ASN A 460 -17.59 12.52 37.74
N LEU A 461 -17.83 11.73 36.69
CA LEU A 461 -17.15 10.46 36.41
C LEU A 461 -16.54 10.47 35.01
N TYR A 462 -15.41 9.79 34.85
CA TYR A 462 -14.66 9.70 33.60
C TYR A 462 -14.68 8.26 33.08
N VAL A 463 -15.15 8.06 31.85
CA VAL A 463 -15.32 6.74 31.25
C VAL A 463 -14.30 6.59 30.13
N GLU A 464 -13.41 5.60 30.23
CA GLU A 464 -12.43 5.24 29.20
C GLU A 464 -12.97 4.07 28.36
N SER A 465 -13.04 4.25 27.04
CA SER A 465 -13.51 3.22 26.10
C SER A 465 -12.59 3.06 24.89
N ASP A 466 -12.46 1.82 24.42
CA ASP A 466 -11.81 1.50 23.13
C ASP A 466 -12.87 1.07 22.09
N HIS A 467 -12.43 0.48 20.96
CA HIS A 467 -13.35 0.00 19.92
C HIS A 467 -14.22 -1.18 20.34
N LEU A 468 -13.96 -1.81 21.49
CA LEU A 468 -14.64 -3.00 21.98
C LEU A 468 -15.43 -2.79 23.25
N GLY A 469 -15.18 -1.74 24.02
CA GLY A 469 -16.00 -1.44 25.19
C GLY A 469 -15.30 -0.58 26.20
N ILE A 470 -15.93 -0.48 27.36
CA ILE A 470 -15.46 0.35 28.47
C ILE A 470 -14.31 -0.38 29.17
N ARG A 471 -13.12 0.23 29.11
CA ARG A 471 -11.91 -0.27 29.77
C ARG A 471 -11.91 0.10 31.24
N ARG A 472 -12.34 1.32 31.55
CA ARG A 472 -12.24 1.87 32.91
C ARG A 472 -13.32 2.91 33.19
N ILE A 473 -13.68 3.03 34.46
CA ILE A 473 -14.45 4.14 35.01
C ILE A 473 -13.62 4.71 36.16
N ALA A 474 -13.16 5.95 36.00
CA ALA A 474 -12.33 6.64 36.96
C ALA A 474 -13.07 7.83 37.57
N SER A 475 -12.67 8.19 38.79
CA SER A 475 -13.20 9.35 39.51
C SER A 475 -12.23 10.53 39.53
N ASP A 476 -10.93 10.27 39.44
CA ASP A 476 -9.89 11.29 39.30
C ASP A 476 -9.41 11.37 37.83
N PRO A 477 -9.46 12.54 37.18
CA PRO A 477 -8.95 12.70 35.82
C PRO A 477 -7.42 12.53 35.72
N ASN A 478 -6.68 12.59 36.83
CA ASN A 478 -5.22 12.43 36.83
C ASN A 478 -4.76 10.98 37.01
N GLU A 479 -5.68 10.02 37.13
CA GLU A 479 -5.30 8.61 37.20
C GLU A 479 -4.60 8.18 35.90
N PRO A 480 -3.39 7.60 35.97
CA PRO A 480 -2.64 7.21 34.79
C PRO A 480 -3.40 6.14 33.99
N GLY A 481 -3.50 6.33 32.68
CA GLY A 481 -4.07 5.35 31.76
C GLY A 481 -3.30 4.03 31.79
N LEU A 482 -4.02 2.90 31.78
CA LEU A 482 -3.44 1.57 32.04
C LEU A 482 -2.57 1.03 30.89
N ASP A 483 -2.62 1.61 29.68
CA ASP A 483 -1.91 1.10 28.52
C ASP A 483 -1.78 2.17 27.40
N THR A 484 -0.59 2.76 27.21
CA THR A 484 -0.32 3.73 26.12
C THR A 484 -0.32 3.10 24.72
N ILE A 485 -0.43 1.77 24.62
CA ILE A 485 -0.28 1.01 23.38
C ILE A 485 -1.61 0.94 22.59
N ARG A 486 -2.77 1.14 23.22
CA ARG A 486 -4.08 1.06 22.57
C ARG A 486 -4.78 2.43 22.57
N PRO A 487 -5.27 2.94 21.44
CA PRO A 487 -6.04 4.17 21.43
C PRO A 487 -7.34 3.95 22.21
N ALA A 488 -7.44 4.58 23.37
CA ALA A 488 -8.67 4.66 24.15
C ALA A 488 -9.08 6.12 24.24
N TYR A 489 -10.39 6.34 24.35
CA TYR A 489 -10.96 7.67 24.42
C TYR A 489 -11.80 7.84 25.69
N TRP A 490 -11.95 9.08 26.11
CA TRP A 490 -12.53 9.47 27.36
C TRP A 490 -13.80 10.28 27.17
N GLU A 491 -14.78 9.99 28.03
CA GLU A 491 -16.01 10.76 28.18
C GLU A 491 -16.16 11.24 29.64
N THR A 492 -16.82 12.39 29.82
CA THR A 492 -17.08 12.96 31.15
C THR A 492 -18.58 13.04 31.39
N VAL A 493 -19.02 12.51 32.52
CA VAL A 493 -20.43 12.38 32.88
C VAL A 493 -20.68 13.11 34.18
N SER A 494 -21.72 13.93 34.23
CA SER A 494 -22.17 14.54 35.49
C SER A 494 -22.80 13.47 36.37
N ALA A 495 -22.29 13.31 37.60
CA ALA A 495 -22.80 12.34 38.58
C ALA A 495 -23.96 12.90 39.43
N SER A 496 -24.60 13.99 39.00
CA SER A 496 -25.63 14.70 39.75
C SER A 496 -26.92 13.89 39.94
N LYS A 497 -27.01 13.07 41.00
CA LYS A 497 -28.21 12.31 41.46
C LYS A 497 -29.05 11.62 40.37
N GLN A 498 -28.44 11.30 39.23
CA GLN A 498 -29.09 10.59 38.13
C GLN A 498 -28.56 9.16 38.09
N MET A 499 -29.48 8.22 37.89
CA MET A 499 -29.14 6.82 37.63
C MET A 499 -28.32 6.75 36.35
N LEU A 500 -27.10 6.21 36.44
CA LEU A 500 -26.26 5.96 35.28
C LEU A 500 -26.66 4.62 34.67
N THR A 501 -26.94 4.63 33.38
CA THR A 501 -27.36 3.46 32.62
C THR A 501 -26.29 3.08 31.60
N PHE A 502 -25.93 1.80 31.62
CA PHE A 502 -24.91 1.22 30.75
C PHE A 502 -25.51 0.04 29.99
N ARG A 503 -25.16 -0.03 28.69
CA ARG A 503 -25.38 -1.21 27.86
C ARG A 503 -24.10 -2.02 27.82
N GLY A 504 -24.23 -3.33 27.91
CA GLY A 504 -23.12 -4.24 27.67
C GLY A 504 -23.54 -5.44 26.85
N ASP A 505 -22.55 -6.28 26.55
CA ASP A 505 -22.65 -7.38 25.60
C ASP A 505 -22.79 -8.76 26.27
N GLY A 506 -22.97 -8.77 27.59
CA GLY A 506 -23.04 -9.97 28.43
C GLY A 506 -21.70 -10.44 28.99
N LEU A 507 -20.57 -9.92 28.47
CA LEU A 507 -19.21 -10.09 28.99
C LEU A 507 -18.72 -8.80 29.66
N LYS A 508 -18.91 -7.66 29.00
CA LYS A 508 -18.39 -6.35 29.38
C LYS A 508 -19.35 -5.23 29.03
N LEU A 509 -19.16 -4.08 29.67
CA LEU A 509 -19.86 -2.85 29.33
C LEU A 509 -19.34 -2.29 28.00
N ARG A 510 -20.26 -1.80 27.18
CA ARG A 510 -20.03 -1.36 25.81
C ARG A 510 -20.23 0.13 25.63
N GLU A 511 -21.35 0.63 26.12
CA GLU A 511 -21.86 1.96 25.80
C GLU A 511 -22.49 2.55 27.06
N LEU A 512 -22.17 3.82 27.32
CA LEU A 512 -22.86 4.63 28.30
C LEU A 512 -24.13 5.18 27.63
N LEU A 513 -25.31 4.85 28.18
CA LEU A 513 -26.59 5.33 27.66
C LEU A 513 -26.99 6.68 28.26
N THR A 514 -26.44 7.02 29.42
CA THR A 514 -26.59 8.36 30.01
C THR A 514 -25.76 9.36 29.20
N PRO A 515 -26.34 10.46 28.70
CA PRO A 515 -25.58 11.42 27.90
C PRO A 515 -24.42 11.99 28.71
N SER A 516 -23.21 11.91 28.16
CA SER A 516 -22.04 12.64 28.66
C SER A 516 -22.23 14.15 28.46
N ILE A 517 -21.37 14.99 29.06
CA ILE A 517 -21.43 16.46 28.90
C ILE A 517 -21.42 16.83 27.41
N TYR A 518 -20.68 16.07 26.58
CA TYR A 518 -20.70 16.15 25.13
C TYR A 518 -20.88 14.75 24.50
N PRO A 519 -22.13 14.30 24.25
CA PRO A 519 -22.50 12.90 23.96
C PRO A 519 -22.02 12.35 22.60
N ARG A 520 -21.15 13.06 21.90
CA ARG A 520 -20.60 12.69 20.58
C ARG A 520 -19.13 13.06 20.40
N ILE A 521 -18.45 13.49 21.46
CA ILE A 521 -17.04 13.92 21.40
C ILE A 521 -16.25 13.05 22.37
N LEU A 522 -15.34 12.27 21.80
CA LEU A 522 -14.49 11.33 22.52
C LEU A 522 -13.08 11.94 22.62
N TRP A 523 -12.57 12.06 23.85
CA TRP A 523 -11.34 12.81 24.13
C TRP A 523 -10.12 11.89 24.29
N PRO A 524 -8.91 12.31 23.87
CA PRO A 524 -7.71 11.49 24.05
C PRO A 524 -7.24 11.41 25.51
N CYS A 525 -7.68 12.33 26.35
CA CYS A 525 -7.41 12.39 27.78
C CYS A 525 -8.69 12.83 28.51
N PRO A 526 -8.91 12.45 29.78
CA PRO A 526 -10.13 12.79 30.52
C PRO A 526 -10.25 14.31 30.72
N PRO A 527 -11.24 14.99 30.10
CA PRO A 527 -11.36 16.44 30.19
C PRO A 527 -12.18 16.84 31.42
N THR A 528 -11.69 17.81 32.19
CA THR A 528 -12.47 18.37 33.30
C THR A 528 -13.63 19.24 32.79
N PRO A 529 -14.76 19.38 33.52
CA PRO A 529 -15.85 20.26 33.09
C PRO A 529 -15.41 21.72 32.86
N SER A 530 -14.45 22.23 33.63
CA SER A 530 -13.87 23.56 33.43
C SER A 530 -13.11 23.69 32.12
N GLU A 531 -12.38 22.66 31.69
CA GLU A 531 -11.72 22.64 30.39
C GLU A 531 -12.76 22.61 29.28
N LEU A 532 -13.78 21.75 29.42
CA LEU A 532 -14.91 21.64 28.49
C LEU A 532 -15.63 22.99 28.29
N ASP A 533 -15.96 23.69 29.38
CA ASP A 533 -16.60 25.02 29.34
C ASP A 533 -15.75 26.08 28.64
N SER A 534 -14.43 25.89 28.65
CA SER A 534 -13.46 26.75 27.99
C SER A 534 -13.15 26.37 26.54
N MET A 535 -13.77 25.32 25.97
CA MET A 535 -13.49 24.91 24.58
C MET A 535 -14.30 25.71 23.55
N THR A 536 -13.74 25.83 22.36
CA THR A 536 -14.41 26.34 21.14
C THR A 536 -14.30 25.29 20.04
N PHE A 537 -15.41 25.04 19.35
CA PHE A 537 -15.54 23.97 18.36
C PHE A 537 -15.69 24.56 16.96
N TYR A 538 -14.88 24.06 16.04
CA TYR A 538 -14.83 24.47 14.65
C TYR A 538 -15.15 23.26 13.77
N TYR A 539 -16.24 23.37 13.02
CA TYR A 539 -16.60 22.38 12.02
C TYR A 539 -15.76 22.63 10.77
N ALA A 540 -14.75 21.80 10.55
CA ALA A 540 -13.76 22.02 9.51
C ALA A 540 -14.18 21.33 8.20
N GLY A 541 -14.66 20.09 8.20
CA GLY A 541 -14.82 19.27 6.98
C GLY A 541 -16.11 18.49 6.89
N TRP A 542 -16.18 17.55 5.95
CA TRP A 542 -17.40 16.80 5.62
C TRP A 542 -17.67 15.61 6.53
N GLY A 543 -16.63 15.01 7.13
CA GLY A 543 -16.80 13.97 8.16
C GLY A 543 -17.70 12.81 7.75
N GLU A 544 -17.72 12.46 6.46
CA GLU A 544 -18.78 11.63 5.90
C GLU A 544 -18.85 10.26 6.61
N GLY A 545 -19.90 10.05 7.42
CA GLY A 545 -20.20 8.77 8.05
C GLY A 545 -19.82 8.63 9.53
N ASP A 546 -19.04 9.55 10.10
CA ASP A 546 -18.68 9.51 11.54
C ASP A 546 -19.76 10.24 12.38
N LEU A 547 -20.54 9.48 13.15
CA LEU A 547 -21.57 10.02 14.06
C LEU A 547 -20.99 10.61 15.36
N GLU A 548 -19.72 10.34 15.63
CA GLU A 548 -18.94 10.71 16.82
C GLU A 548 -17.57 11.24 16.39
N ALA A 549 -17.11 12.32 17.01
CA ALA A 549 -15.79 12.90 16.78
C ALA A 549 -14.77 12.32 17.78
N ARG A 550 -13.83 11.52 17.27
CA ARG A 550 -12.73 10.93 18.03
C ARG A 550 -11.52 11.84 17.99
N LEU A 551 -11.35 12.67 19.02
CA LEU A 551 -10.32 13.71 19.02
C LEU A 551 -8.92 13.14 19.28
N ARG A 552 -7.94 13.72 18.60
CA ARG A 552 -6.50 13.55 18.83
C ARG A 552 -5.89 14.87 19.24
N THR A 553 -4.88 14.80 20.10
CA THR A 553 -4.13 15.98 20.54
C THR A 553 -3.03 16.33 19.56
N MET A 554 -2.99 17.59 19.15
CA MET A 554 -1.90 18.24 18.42
C MET A 554 -1.34 19.34 19.34
N ILE A 555 -0.07 19.23 19.71
CA ILE A 555 0.60 20.25 20.54
C ILE A 555 1.64 20.96 19.66
N PHE A 556 1.35 22.20 19.27
CA PHE A 556 2.38 23.05 18.67
C PHE A 556 3.32 23.56 19.76
N ASN A 557 4.59 23.74 19.42
CA ASN A 557 5.66 24.20 20.33
C ASN A 557 5.96 23.22 21.47
N GLU A 558 5.67 21.93 21.27
CA GLU A 558 6.12 20.90 22.20
C GLU A 558 7.68 20.84 22.22
N PRO A 559 8.31 20.61 23.39
CA PRO A 559 9.77 20.48 23.46
C PRO A 559 10.31 19.40 22.52
N GLY A 560 11.28 19.78 21.68
CA GLY A 560 11.90 18.86 20.70
C GLY A 560 11.11 18.67 19.40
N ALA A 561 10.04 19.45 19.17
CA ALA A 561 9.33 19.50 17.90
C ALA A 561 10.23 20.08 16.79
N THR A 562 10.33 19.40 15.64
CA THR A 562 11.16 19.80 14.50
C THR A 562 10.35 20.30 13.30
N GLY A 563 9.05 20.03 13.29
CA GLY A 563 8.15 20.41 12.22
C GLY A 563 6.80 19.72 12.33
N TYR A 564 5.89 20.10 11.44
CA TYR A 564 4.50 19.62 11.43
C TYR A 564 4.14 19.07 10.05
N SER A 565 3.44 17.94 10.02
CA SER A 565 2.92 17.38 8.77
C SER A 565 1.41 17.42 8.70
N VAL A 566 0.91 17.55 7.48
CA VAL A 566 -0.51 17.45 7.13
C VAL A 566 -0.70 16.25 6.21
N CYS A 567 -1.65 15.37 6.54
CA CYS A 567 -2.03 14.22 5.74
C CYS A 567 -3.23 14.55 4.85
N TRP A 568 -3.18 14.06 3.63
CA TRP A 568 -4.16 14.30 2.59
C TRP A 568 -4.67 12.97 2.04
N ALA A 569 -5.99 12.82 1.91
CA ALA A 569 -6.61 11.77 1.13
C ALA A 569 -7.34 12.40 -0.06
N ASN A 570 -6.93 12.07 -1.28
CA ASN A 570 -7.36 12.76 -2.50
C ASN A 570 -7.03 14.27 -2.42
N ASP A 571 -8.04 15.11 -2.15
CA ASP A 571 -7.97 16.57 -2.06
C ASP A 571 -8.35 17.10 -0.65
N GLU A 572 -8.57 16.21 0.33
CA GLU A 572 -9.05 16.57 1.67
C GLU A 572 -7.98 16.41 2.75
N MET A 573 -7.95 17.33 3.71
CA MET A 573 -7.09 17.25 4.90
C MET A 573 -7.67 16.23 5.88
N VAL A 574 -6.98 15.10 6.10
CA VAL A 574 -7.50 13.96 6.88
C VAL A 574 -6.81 13.74 8.22
N SER A 575 -5.58 14.24 8.39
CA SER A 575 -4.83 14.11 9.65
C SER A 575 -3.71 15.16 9.77
N LEU A 576 -3.22 15.37 10.99
CA LEU A 576 -2.12 16.27 11.34
C LEU A 576 -1.11 15.53 12.23
N HIS A 577 0.17 15.91 12.18
CA HIS A 577 1.23 15.25 12.95
C HIS A 577 2.37 16.19 13.35
N VAL A 578 2.99 15.95 14.52
CA VAL A 578 4.15 16.68 15.06
C VAL A 578 5.39 15.78 14.99
N HIS A 579 6.50 16.26 14.42
CA HIS A 579 7.76 15.51 14.33
C HIS A 579 8.72 15.86 15.47
N ARG A 580 9.49 14.89 15.98
CA ARG A 580 10.41 15.05 17.13
C ARG A 580 11.83 14.54 16.85
N ASN A 581 12.84 15.12 17.49
CA ASN A 581 14.27 14.82 17.30
C ASN A 581 14.74 13.39 17.67
N VAL A 582 13.89 12.51 18.23
CA VAL A 582 14.28 11.19 18.79
C VAL A 582 13.93 10.01 17.87
N GLU A 583 13.44 10.25 16.66
CA GLU A 583 13.15 9.16 15.72
C GLU A 583 14.45 8.61 15.10
N HIS A 584 14.90 7.44 15.59
CA HIS A 584 16.05 6.71 15.04
C HIS A 584 15.90 6.45 13.53
N PRO A 585 16.98 6.57 12.73
CA PRO A 585 16.94 6.36 11.28
C PRO A 585 16.68 4.91 10.84
N ASP A 586 16.77 3.92 11.73
CA ASP A 586 16.40 2.52 11.41
C ASP A 586 14.88 2.27 11.47
N THR A 587 14.09 3.30 11.82
CA THR A 587 12.63 3.29 11.79
C THR A 587 12.08 3.91 10.50
N HIS A 588 12.69 3.62 9.34
CA HIS A 588 12.03 3.77 8.03
C HIS A 588 10.87 2.76 7.82
N ALA A 589 10.19 2.37 8.90
CA ALA A 589 8.77 2.08 8.83
C ALA A 589 8.08 3.30 8.19
N SER A 590 7.09 3.07 7.34
CA SER A 590 6.36 4.18 6.75
C SER A 590 5.83 5.04 7.90
N PRO A 591 5.75 6.39 7.78
CA PRO A 591 5.03 7.26 8.72
C PRO A 591 3.50 7.04 8.62
N LEU A 592 3.12 5.77 8.47
CA LEU A 592 1.94 5.22 9.07
C LEU A 592 2.26 5.17 10.55
N ASP A 593 1.94 6.28 11.22
CA ASP A 593 1.53 6.28 12.61
C ASP A 593 1.04 4.87 12.97
N GLY A 594 1.72 4.17 13.89
CA GLY A 594 1.37 2.79 14.28
C GLY A 594 -0.09 2.66 14.79
N HIS A 595 -0.75 3.82 14.93
CA HIS A 595 -2.12 4.03 15.34
C HIS A 595 -2.98 4.76 14.29
N SER A 596 -2.53 5.00 13.05
CA SER A 596 -3.43 5.52 12.00
C SER A 596 -4.43 4.43 11.60
N GLU A 597 -5.67 4.63 12.01
CA GLU A 597 -6.84 3.79 11.69
C GLU A 597 -7.17 3.73 10.19
N TYR A 598 -6.31 4.16 9.26
CA TYR A 598 -6.70 4.48 7.88
C TYR A 598 -5.69 3.98 6.82
N GLN A 599 -5.20 2.75 6.98
CA GLN A 599 -4.08 2.20 6.18
C GLN A 599 -4.43 1.63 4.80
N ASP A 600 -5.69 1.37 4.46
CA ASP A 600 -6.03 0.53 3.29
C ASP A 600 -6.50 1.33 2.05
N ARG A 601 -6.03 2.58 1.91
CA ARG A 601 -6.21 3.35 0.68
C ARG A 601 -4.89 3.89 0.17
N SER A 602 -4.49 3.41 -0.99
CA SER A 602 -3.26 3.70 -1.74
C SER A 602 -3.15 5.14 -2.27
N LEU A 603 -3.67 6.15 -1.55
CA LEU A 603 -3.77 7.54 -1.99
C LEU A 603 -3.45 8.58 -0.89
N LEU A 604 -3.01 8.16 0.30
CA LEU A 604 -2.59 9.10 1.35
C LEU A 604 -1.29 9.80 0.99
N LYS A 605 -1.24 11.13 1.12
CA LYS A 605 -0.06 11.97 0.86
C LYS A 605 0.23 12.83 2.08
N TRP A 606 1.51 13.01 2.43
CA TRP A 606 1.91 13.83 3.56
C TRP A 606 2.74 15.03 3.10
N THR A 607 2.37 16.23 3.56
CA THR A 607 3.17 17.45 3.37
C THR A 607 3.80 17.86 4.68
N TYR A 608 5.14 17.95 4.72
CA TYR A 608 5.90 18.32 5.92
C TYR A 608 6.30 19.79 5.89
N HIS A 609 6.20 20.44 7.05
CA HIS A 609 6.51 21.84 7.27
C HIS A 609 7.53 21.98 8.42
N PRO A 610 8.83 22.14 8.12
CA PRO A 610 9.88 22.23 9.15
C PRO A 610 9.78 23.53 9.96
N VAL A 611 10.19 23.50 11.21
CA VAL A 611 10.31 24.67 12.10
C VAL A 611 11.74 24.74 12.62
N GLN A 612 12.34 25.93 12.59
CA GLN A 612 13.72 26.13 13.05
C GLN A 612 13.83 26.03 14.59
N GLU A 613 15.01 25.72 15.12
CA GLU A 613 15.21 25.56 16.57
C GLU A 613 14.86 26.81 17.39
N ASP A 614 15.04 28.00 16.82
CA ASP A 614 14.71 29.30 17.41
C ASP A 614 13.39 29.90 16.86
N GLU A 615 12.61 29.11 16.11
CA GLU A 615 11.31 29.49 15.56
C GLU A 615 10.20 28.72 16.29
N PHE A 616 9.10 29.40 16.61
CA PHE A 616 7.93 28.76 17.22
C PHE A 616 6.64 29.27 16.59
N ILE A 617 5.56 28.51 16.70
CA ILE A 617 4.24 28.85 16.18
C ILE A 617 3.58 29.86 17.12
N GLN A 618 3.34 31.08 16.63
CA GLN A 618 2.65 32.13 17.37
C GLN A 618 1.14 32.07 17.19
N GLU A 619 0.66 31.79 15.97
CA GLU A 619 -0.77 31.78 15.66
C GLU A 619 -1.14 30.60 14.78
N VAL A 620 -2.30 29.99 15.09
CA VAL A 620 -2.92 28.91 14.32
C VAL A 620 -4.26 29.41 13.81
N TRP A 621 -4.44 29.38 12.49
CA TRP A 621 -5.62 29.88 11.80
C TRP A 621 -6.26 28.79 10.95
N LEU A 622 -7.59 28.79 10.90
CA LEU A 622 -8.39 27.82 10.15
C LEU A 622 -9.37 28.54 9.23
N ARG A 623 -9.33 28.20 7.94
CA ARG A 623 -10.25 28.69 6.89
C ARG A 623 -11.23 27.60 6.50
N GLY A 624 -12.42 27.97 6.03
CA GLY A 624 -13.41 26.99 5.58
C GLY A 624 -14.18 26.32 6.70
N SER A 625 -14.02 26.82 7.93
CA SER A 625 -14.66 26.31 9.13
C SER A 625 -15.70 27.29 9.69
N GLU A 626 -16.76 26.75 10.27
CA GLU A 626 -17.75 27.52 11.02
C GLU A 626 -17.71 27.15 12.50
N LYS A 627 -18.00 28.12 13.37
CA LYS A 627 -18.22 27.81 14.79
C LYS A 627 -19.44 26.90 14.88
N TYR A 628 -19.25 25.76 15.52
CA TYR A 628 -20.24 24.70 15.55
C TYR A 628 -20.97 24.68 16.90
N ASP A 629 -22.30 24.66 16.84
CA ASP A 629 -23.17 24.51 18.01
C ASP A 629 -23.37 23.02 18.30
N MET A 630 -22.84 22.59 19.44
CA MET A 630 -22.82 21.20 19.91
C MET A 630 -24.21 20.64 20.26
N THR A 631 -25.25 21.49 20.34
CA THR A 631 -26.63 21.02 20.57
C THR A 631 -27.22 20.31 19.35
N ARG A 632 -26.58 20.41 18.19
CA ARG A 632 -27.02 19.78 16.94
C ARG A 632 -26.13 18.57 16.61
N PRO A 633 -26.62 17.55 15.89
CA PRO A 633 -25.80 16.46 15.38
C PRO A 633 -24.79 16.94 14.33
N LEU A 634 -23.69 16.20 14.15
CA LEU A 634 -22.77 16.47 13.03
C LEU A 634 -23.54 16.35 11.72
N PRO A 635 -23.36 17.28 10.76
CA PRO A 635 -24.03 17.20 9.47
C PRO A 635 -23.69 15.88 8.76
N SER A 636 -24.70 15.23 8.16
CA SER A 636 -24.50 14.00 7.36
C SER A 636 -25.08 14.18 5.95
N ARG A 637 -24.82 13.25 5.04
CA ARG A 637 -25.26 13.34 3.63
C ARG A 637 -26.70 12.83 3.46
N GLY A 638 -27.53 13.60 2.75
CA GLY A 638 -28.91 13.21 2.40
C GLY A 638 -28.99 12.32 1.16
N GLU A 639 -29.98 11.43 1.11
CA GLU A 639 -30.25 10.56 -0.04
C GLU A 639 -30.82 11.37 -1.23
N GLY A 640 -30.11 11.38 -2.35
CA GLY A 640 -30.62 11.96 -3.60
C GLY A 640 -29.54 12.09 -4.66
N GLY A 641 -29.69 11.36 -5.77
CA GLY A 641 -28.81 11.46 -6.92
C GLY A 641 -28.81 12.88 -7.51
N LEU A 642 -27.62 13.36 -7.85
CA LEU A 642 -27.38 14.57 -8.65
C LEU A 642 -27.87 15.90 -8.03
N ARG A 643 -27.31 16.29 -6.88
CA ARG A 643 -26.80 17.65 -6.54
C ARG A 643 -26.43 17.69 -5.04
N TYR A 644 -25.27 18.27 -4.75
CA TYR A 644 -24.60 18.25 -3.44
C TYR A 644 -25.39 19.00 -2.34
N HIS A 645 -25.98 18.28 -1.38
CA HIS A 645 -26.72 18.81 -0.25
C HIS A 645 -26.25 18.21 1.09
N LEU A 646 -26.13 19.05 2.12
CA LEU A 646 -25.96 18.62 3.52
C LEU A 646 -27.35 18.36 4.09
N SER A 647 -27.60 17.14 4.58
CA SER A 647 -28.79 16.87 5.39
C SER A 647 -28.47 17.21 6.84
N THR A 648 -29.13 18.24 7.36
CA THR A 648 -29.22 18.48 8.80
C THR A 648 -30.58 17.94 9.28
N PRO A 649 -30.76 17.64 10.58
CA PRO A 649 -32.08 17.29 11.14
C PRO A 649 -33.17 18.36 10.96
N TRP A 650 -32.81 19.55 10.44
CA TRP A 650 -33.69 20.71 10.29
C TRP A 650 -33.87 21.16 8.84
N GLY A 651 -33.45 20.34 7.85
CA GLY A 651 -33.67 20.58 6.43
C GLY A 651 -32.41 20.53 5.56
N LEU A 652 -32.65 20.60 4.24
CA LEU A 652 -31.63 20.59 3.17
C LEU A 652 -30.86 21.92 3.16
N GLN A 653 -29.57 21.90 3.54
CA GLN A 653 -28.67 23.03 3.32
C GLN A 653 -27.88 22.87 2.01
N LYS A 654 -27.68 23.98 1.28
CA LYS A 654 -26.98 24.00 -0.01
C LYS A 654 -25.49 24.36 0.15
N TYR A 655 -24.65 23.40 -0.28
CA TYR A 655 -23.32 23.56 -0.89
C TYR A 655 -22.12 24.07 -0.04
N LYS A 656 -21.23 23.15 0.36
CA LYS A 656 -19.78 23.36 0.58
C LYS A 656 -19.04 22.70 -0.61
N ARG A 657 -17.82 23.10 -1.00
CA ARG A 657 -17.00 22.31 -1.95
C ARG A 657 -16.06 21.37 -1.18
N SER A 658 -15.71 20.24 -1.80
CA SER A 658 -14.51 19.49 -1.40
C SER A 658 -13.29 20.42 -1.58
N SER A 659 -12.34 20.43 -0.64
CA SER A 659 -11.09 21.23 -0.59
C SER A 659 -11.11 22.69 -0.05
N ASP A 660 -12.20 23.21 0.52
CA ASP A 660 -12.22 24.62 1.01
C ASP A 660 -11.45 24.87 2.33
N ILE A 661 -11.14 23.82 3.10
CA ILE A 661 -10.40 23.92 4.37
C ILE A 661 -8.97 24.34 4.11
N ALA A 662 -8.46 25.27 4.91
CA ALA A 662 -7.04 25.55 4.97
C ALA A 662 -6.58 25.80 6.41
N LEU A 663 -5.42 25.25 6.75
CA LEU A 663 -4.69 25.55 7.99
C LEU A 663 -3.61 26.58 7.65
N ALA A 664 -3.48 27.62 8.47
CA ALA A 664 -2.35 28.54 8.39
C ALA A 664 -1.65 28.65 9.74
N LEU A 665 -0.32 28.56 9.71
CA LEU A 665 0.54 28.72 10.87
C LEU A 665 1.38 29.98 10.69
N VAL A 666 1.31 30.89 11.65
CA VAL A 666 2.16 32.09 11.72
C VAL A 666 3.24 31.84 12.76
N THR A 667 4.50 31.98 12.37
CA THR A 667 5.64 31.74 13.26
C THR A 667 6.15 33.05 13.87
N SER A 668 6.94 32.95 14.94
CA SER A 668 7.60 34.08 15.61
C SER A 668 8.57 34.87 14.75
N LYS A 669 9.05 34.28 13.65
CA LYS A 669 9.87 34.97 12.65
C LYS A 669 9.04 35.60 11.52
N GLY A 670 7.71 35.66 11.66
CA GLY A 670 6.80 36.23 10.66
C GLY A 670 6.54 35.32 9.46
N ARG A 671 7.01 34.06 9.49
CA ARG A 671 6.76 33.08 8.43
C ARG A 671 5.30 32.65 8.46
N LYS A 672 4.65 32.59 7.30
CA LYS A 672 3.27 32.09 7.16
C LYS A 672 3.29 30.80 6.36
N ILE A 673 2.87 29.71 6.99
CA ILE A 673 2.78 28.37 6.40
C ILE A 673 1.31 28.11 6.11
N PHE A 674 0.96 27.77 4.88
CA PHE A 674 -0.41 27.45 4.50
C PHE A 674 -0.51 26.00 4.01
N ALA A 675 -1.56 25.31 4.45
CA ALA A 675 -1.91 23.96 4.05
C ALA A 675 -3.39 23.94 3.66
N GLY A 676 -3.69 24.01 2.36
CA GLY A 676 -5.04 24.02 1.80
C GLY A 676 -5.12 24.69 0.43
N SER A 677 -6.28 24.61 -0.23
CA SER A 677 -6.50 25.21 -1.56
C SER A 677 -6.46 26.75 -1.53
N PHE A 678 -6.18 27.40 -2.66
CA PHE A 678 -6.35 28.85 -2.79
C PHE A 678 -7.82 29.18 -3.11
N PRO A 679 -8.44 30.22 -2.51
CA PRO A 679 -9.89 30.38 -2.59
C PRO A 679 -10.42 30.84 -3.97
N ASP A 680 -9.59 31.33 -4.88
CA ASP A 680 -10.05 32.17 -6.01
C ASP A 680 -10.05 31.51 -7.41
N HIS A 681 -10.20 30.18 -7.50
CA HIS A 681 -10.04 29.46 -8.77
C HIS A 681 -11.11 29.72 -9.84
N HIS A 682 -12.25 30.34 -9.52
CA HIS A 682 -13.24 30.75 -10.52
C HIS A 682 -14.01 31.98 -10.05
N GLY A 683 -13.65 33.15 -10.58
CA GLY A 683 -14.54 34.30 -10.82
C GLY A 683 -15.27 34.92 -9.62
N GLN A 684 -15.12 36.24 -9.47
CA GLN A 684 -15.81 37.05 -8.48
C GLN A 684 -17.34 36.88 -8.54
N TYR A 685 -17.98 36.95 -7.36
CA TYR A 685 -19.44 36.89 -7.12
C TYR A 685 -20.10 35.51 -7.18
N THR A 686 -19.82 34.69 -6.16
CA THR A 686 -20.76 33.63 -5.76
C THR A 686 -21.19 33.85 -4.31
N PRO A 687 -22.43 33.48 -3.91
CA PRO A 687 -22.91 33.59 -2.52
C PRO A 687 -22.11 32.74 -1.49
N TYR A 688 -21.05 32.07 -1.94
CA TYR A 688 -20.17 31.19 -1.16
C TYR A 688 -18.99 31.92 -0.49
N SER A 689 -18.85 33.24 -0.68
CA SER A 689 -17.77 34.05 -0.09
C SER A 689 -17.75 34.04 1.44
N ASN A 690 -18.88 33.80 2.10
CA ASN A 690 -18.98 33.80 3.57
C ASN A 690 -18.23 32.65 4.25
N HIS A 691 -17.92 31.56 3.54
CA HIS A 691 -17.25 30.38 4.10
C HIS A 691 -15.72 30.45 3.95
N ARG A 692 -15.17 31.58 3.50
CA ARG A 692 -13.73 31.76 3.21
C ARG A 692 -13.01 32.58 4.29
N HIS A 693 -13.66 32.82 5.43
CA HIS A 693 -13.08 33.55 6.54
C HIS A 693 -12.06 32.70 7.30
N TRP A 694 -10.97 33.34 7.72
CA TRP A 694 -9.98 32.76 8.62
C TRP A 694 -10.43 32.97 10.06
N ASN A 695 -10.55 31.88 10.81
CA ASN A 695 -10.76 31.89 12.24
C ASN A 695 -9.41 31.71 12.93
N LEU A 696 -9.08 32.60 13.88
CA LEU A 696 -7.98 32.37 14.80
C LEU A 696 -8.40 31.27 15.78
N VAL A 697 -7.62 30.20 15.86
CA VAL A 697 -7.92 29.01 16.66
C VAL A 697 -7.06 28.98 17.92
N ALA A 698 -5.77 29.30 17.80
CA ALA A 698 -4.84 29.35 18.92
C ALA A 698 -3.81 30.47 18.74
N LYS A 699 -3.37 31.09 19.85
CA LYS A 699 -2.38 32.16 19.85
C LYS A 699 -1.52 32.13 21.11
N THR A 700 -0.22 32.34 20.96
CA THR A 700 0.74 32.52 22.07
C THR A 700 1.69 33.68 21.78
N SER A 701 2.13 34.37 22.84
CA SER A 701 3.15 35.43 22.77
C SER A 701 4.58 34.93 23.02
N ALA A 702 4.74 33.74 23.63
CA ALA A 702 6.01 33.11 23.96
C ALA A 702 6.07 31.69 23.36
N ASN A 703 7.23 31.04 23.43
CA ASN A 703 7.42 29.63 23.06
C ASN A 703 6.73 28.69 24.07
N ALA A 704 5.42 28.82 24.19
CA ALA A 704 4.55 28.03 25.03
C ALA A 704 3.78 27.02 24.17
N PRO A 705 3.50 25.81 24.69
CA PRO A 705 2.70 24.81 24.00
C PRO A 705 1.30 25.34 23.64
N LEU A 706 0.88 25.15 22.39
CA LEU A 706 -0.47 25.42 21.92
C LEU A 706 -1.17 24.09 21.63
N GLN A 707 -2.19 23.77 22.43
CA GLN A 707 -2.95 22.55 22.28
C GLN A 707 -4.16 22.78 21.36
N VAL A 708 -4.28 21.92 20.35
CA VAL A 708 -5.44 21.84 19.45
C VAL A 708 -5.85 20.38 19.36
N PHE A 709 -7.15 20.13 19.35
CA PHE A 709 -7.72 18.81 19.16
C PHE A 709 -8.34 18.71 17.78
N PHE A 710 -8.21 17.56 17.12
CA PHE A 710 -8.83 17.32 15.83
C PHE A 710 -9.28 15.87 15.71
N SER A 711 -10.39 15.63 15.01
CA SER A 711 -10.83 14.27 14.69
C SER A 711 -10.26 13.86 13.33
N PRO A 712 -9.37 12.86 13.23
CA PRO A 712 -8.99 12.31 11.93
C PRO A 712 -10.20 11.63 11.28
N SER A 713 -10.25 11.61 9.94
CA SER A 713 -11.31 10.93 9.18
C SER A 713 -10.88 10.69 7.73
N ASP A 714 -11.39 9.63 7.11
CA ASP A 714 -11.15 9.28 5.69
C ASP A 714 -11.67 10.32 4.69
N HIS A 715 -12.59 11.19 5.14
CA HIS A 715 -13.36 12.10 4.29
C HIS A 715 -13.18 13.57 4.71
N GLY A 716 -12.01 13.88 5.27
CA GLY A 716 -11.62 15.20 5.75
C GLY A 716 -11.97 15.40 7.23
N ILE A 717 -11.14 16.13 7.98
CA ILE A 717 -11.30 16.35 9.43
C ILE A 717 -12.68 16.97 9.74
N PRO A 718 -13.62 16.26 10.41
CA PRO A 718 -14.94 16.79 10.71
C PRO A 718 -14.91 17.93 11.73
N LEU A 719 -14.13 17.76 12.80
CA LEU A 719 -14.18 18.61 13.98
C LEU A 719 -12.77 18.96 14.43
N ILE A 720 -12.57 20.25 14.73
CA ILE A 720 -11.39 20.79 15.40
C ILE A 720 -11.88 21.50 16.66
N ALA A 721 -11.28 21.22 17.81
CA ALA A 721 -11.57 21.88 19.08
C ALA A 721 -10.30 22.54 19.63
N ALA A 722 -10.44 23.73 20.19
CA ALA A 722 -9.33 24.45 20.80
C ALA A 722 -9.80 25.29 21.99
N PRO A 723 -8.90 25.60 22.96
CA PRO A 723 -9.23 26.50 24.05
C PRO A 723 -9.73 27.87 23.55
N ARG A 724 -10.74 28.41 24.23
CA ARG A 724 -11.38 29.69 23.89
C ARG A 724 -10.37 30.83 24.06
N LEU A 725 -10.21 31.61 23.00
CA LEU A 725 -9.44 32.84 23.03
C LEU A 725 -10.23 33.93 23.76
N LEU A 726 -9.60 34.65 24.70
CA LEU A 726 -10.20 35.84 25.30
C LEU A 726 -10.39 36.95 24.24
N ASP A 727 -11.51 37.69 24.33
CA ASP A 727 -11.98 38.64 23.31
C ASP A 727 -10.96 39.72 22.91
N ASN A 728 -9.97 40.03 23.75
CA ASN A 728 -8.88 40.98 23.45
C ASN A 728 -7.96 40.54 22.28
N HIS A 729 -8.06 39.29 21.81
CA HIS A 729 -7.27 38.77 20.68
C HIS A 729 -7.97 38.90 19.30
N THR A 730 -9.18 39.45 19.24
CA THR A 730 -9.97 39.60 17.99
C THR A 730 -9.41 40.64 17.00
N ALA A 731 -8.41 41.44 17.39
CA ALA A 731 -7.76 42.44 16.52
C ALA A 731 -6.61 41.88 15.65
N ALA A 732 -6.38 40.57 15.62
CA ALA A 732 -5.34 39.99 14.76
C ALA A 732 -5.76 40.05 13.29
N THR A 733 -4.93 40.65 12.43
CA THR A 733 -5.21 40.73 10.99
C THR A 733 -5.07 39.33 10.36
N SER A 734 -6.09 38.89 9.62
CA SER A 734 -6.10 37.56 9.02
C SER A 734 -4.89 37.33 8.09
N PRO A 735 -4.34 36.10 8.05
CA PRO A 735 -3.19 35.81 7.21
C PRO A 735 -3.60 35.86 5.74
N ARG A 736 -2.99 36.76 4.98
CA ARG A 736 -3.16 36.84 3.53
C ARG A 736 -2.47 35.66 2.85
N GLN A 737 -3.25 34.71 2.34
CA GLN A 737 -2.78 33.70 1.41
C GLN A 737 -2.58 34.36 0.03
N THR A 738 -1.48 34.10 -0.65
CA THR A 738 -1.19 34.66 -1.99
C THR A 738 -1.31 33.58 -3.07
N PRO A 739 -1.79 33.90 -4.29
CA PRO A 739 -1.87 32.95 -5.40
C PRO A 739 -0.49 32.62 -6.01
N LEU A 740 0.52 33.44 -5.71
CA LEU A 740 1.87 33.32 -6.23
C LEU A 740 2.68 32.28 -5.43
N GLY A 741 2.59 31.04 -5.89
CA GLY A 741 3.47 29.94 -5.52
C GLY A 741 3.26 28.79 -6.49
N ALA A 742 4.09 28.70 -7.54
CA ALA A 742 4.05 27.56 -8.44
C ALA A 742 4.64 26.34 -7.71
N MET A 743 3.80 25.52 -7.08
CA MET A 743 4.16 24.20 -6.58
C MET A 743 3.95 23.16 -7.70
N PRO A 744 4.73 22.06 -7.76
CA PRO A 744 4.62 21.07 -8.84
C PRO A 744 3.20 20.50 -8.90
N ARG A 745 2.58 20.56 -10.08
CA ARG A 745 1.31 19.87 -10.36
C ARG A 745 1.61 18.37 -10.39
N PHE A 746 1.28 17.65 -9.32
CA PHE A 746 1.49 16.20 -9.24
C PHE A 746 0.42 15.39 -10.02
N ASN A 747 -0.62 16.03 -10.56
CA ASN A 747 -1.63 15.38 -11.41
C ASN A 747 -2.35 16.42 -12.31
N PRO A 748 -2.55 16.19 -13.63
CA PRO A 748 -3.29 17.11 -14.50
C PRO A 748 -4.81 17.18 -14.25
N LEU A 749 -5.40 16.23 -13.52
CA LEU A 749 -6.86 16.08 -13.41
C LEU A 749 -7.44 16.31 -11.99
N HIS A 750 -6.62 16.44 -10.94
CA HIS A 750 -7.07 16.66 -9.54
C HIS A 750 -6.11 17.61 -8.80
N THR A 751 -6.62 18.33 -7.81
CA THR A 751 -6.37 19.75 -7.51
C THR A 751 -5.05 20.17 -6.84
N LEU A 752 -4.87 21.49 -6.83
CA LEU A 752 -3.70 22.30 -6.49
C LEU A 752 -3.54 22.49 -4.97
N HIS A 753 -2.41 22.05 -4.41
CA HIS A 753 -2.02 22.39 -3.04
C HIS A 753 -1.04 23.57 -3.06
N TYR A 754 -1.44 24.69 -2.47
CA TYR A 754 -0.61 25.90 -2.35
C TYR A 754 0.04 25.92 -0.96
N SER A 755 1.22 25.35 -0.80
CA SER A 755 2.08 25.81 0.29
C SER A 755 2.85 27.03 -0.20
N SER A 756 2.37 28.24 0.11
CA SER A 756 3.15 29.46 -0.09
C SER A 756 4.21 29.57 1.02
N ALA A 757 5.13 28.62 1.08
CA ALA A 757 6.40 28.85 1.74
C ALA A 757 7.25 29.65 0.76
N SER A 758 7.71 30.84 1.13
CA SER A 758 8.67 31.59 0.31
C SER A 758 9.86 30.67 0.01
N MET A 759 10.20 30.48 -1.27
CA MET A 759 11.38 29.73 -1.72
C MET A 759 12.68 30.52 -1.51
N GLU A 760 12.56 31.78 -1.10
CA GLU A 760 13.69 32.62 -0.73
C GLU A 760 14.44 31.97 0.43
N ASN A 761 15.76 31.81 0.21
CA ASN A 761 16.65 31.06 1.07
C ASN A 761 16.36 29.56 1.15
N VAL A 762 15.77 28.85 0.19
CA VAL A 762 15.76 27.37 0.19
C VAL A 762 17.10 26.83 -0.36
N THR A 763 17.79 25.97 0.38
CA THR A 763 19.09 25.37 0.02
C THR A 763 18.99 23.94 -0.51
N GLU A 764 17.98 23.18 -0.11
CA GLU A 764 17.85 21.76 -0.46
C GLU A 764 16.38 21.35 -0.55
N VAL A 765 16.04 20.51 -1.53
CA VAL A 765 14.70 19.91 -1.70
C VAL A 765 14.83 18.39 -1.62
N LEU A 766 14.31 17.77 -0.56
CA LEU A 766 14.35 16.32 -0.37
C LEU A 766 13.03 15.68 -0.83
N VAL A 767 13.11 14.61 -1.59
CA VAL A 767 11.94 13.88 -2.10
C VAL A 767 11.61 12.73 -1.15
N CYS A 768 10.45 12.79 -0.49
CA CYS A 768 9.98 11.72 0.39
C CYS A 768 9.46 10.55 -0.44
N LYS A 769 9.98 9.33 -0.21
CA LYS A 769 9.63 8.17 -1.03
C LYS A 769 8.40 7.39 -0.52
N SER A 770 7.47 7.06 -1.40
CA SER A 770 6.33 6.17 -1.08
C SER A 770 6.75 4.70 -1.06
N LYS A 771 6.19 3.88 -0.16
CA LYS A 771 6.36 2.41 -0.18
C LYS A 771 5.56 1.75 -1.30
N ASN A 772 4.55 2.42 -1.86
CA ASN A 772 3.73 1.91 -2.93
C ASN A 772 4.42 2.10 -4.28
N GLU A 773 4.66 0.99 -5.00
CA GLU A 773 5.33 1.01 -6.30
C GLU A 773 4.52 1.68 -7.41
N ARG A 774 3.23 1.93 -7.17
CA ARG A 774 2.32 2.58 -8.12
C ARG A 774 2.30 4.11 -8.03
N ASP A 775 2.87 4.69 -6.97
CA ASP A 775 2.86 6.14 -6.79
C ASP A 775 3.92 6.77 -7.69
N MET A 776 3.49 7.31 -8.84
CA MET A 776 4.35 8.02 -9.77
C MET A 776 4.09 9.53 -9.70
N GLY A 777 5.14 10.33 -9.82
CA GLY A 777 5.06 11.79 -9.85
C GLY A 777 6.02 12.38 -10.87
N VAL A 778 5.82 13.64 -11.23
CA VAL A 778 6.71 14.39 -12.12
C VAL A 778 7.17 15.63 -11.37
N ILE A 779 8.48 15.75 -11.14
CA ILE A 779 9.07 16.98 -10.62
C ILE A 779 9.41 17.86 -11.81
N ARG A 780 8.89 19.08 -11.82
CA ARG A 780 9.19 20.05 -12.86
C ARG A 780 10.13 21.10 -12.28
N HIS A 781 11.34 21.21 -12.83
CA HIS A 781 12.25 22.30 -12.50
C HIS A 781 12.33 23.27 -13.67
N PHE A 782 12.26 24.57 -13.38
CA PHE A 782 12.53 25.58 -14.41
C PHE A 782 14.03 25.79 -14.46
N ASP A 783 14.64 25.42 -15.58
CA ASP A 783 16.04 25.67 -15.90
C ASP A 783 16.18 27.16 -16.23
N LEU A 784 16.72 27.93 -15.28
CA LEU A 784 16.85 29.38 -15.38
C LEU A 784 17.85 29.81 -16.46
N GLU A 785 18.90 29.03 -16.68
CA GLU A 785 19.92 29.35 -17.70
C GLU A 785 19.35 29.15 -19.11
N ASN A 786 18.52 28.13 -19.29
CA ASN A 786 17.96 27.78 -20.61
C ASN A 786 16.48 28.18 -20.78
N SER A 787 15.89 28.86 -19.80
CA SER A 787 14.49 29.30 -19.77
C SER A 787 13.48 28.21 -20.18
N ARG A 788 13.69 26.98 -19.73
CA ARG A 788 12.85 25.82 -20.10
C ARG A 788 12.37 25.05 -18.88
N MET A 789 11.19 24.45 -19.00
CA MET A 789 10.70 23.51 -18.00
C MET A 789 11.28 22.13 -18.27
N VAL A 790 12.04 21.62 -17.31
CA VAL A 790 12.60 20.27 -17.32
C VAL A 790 11.72 19.40 -16.43
N GLU A 791 11.11 18.38 -17.02
CA GLU A 791 10.27 17.43 -16.31
C GLU A 791 11.07 16.16 -16.01
N THR A 792 11.19 15.79 -14.73
CA THR A 792 11.84 14.56 -14.31
C THR A 792 10.78 13.62 -13.71
N PRO A 793 10.47 12.48 -14.35
CA PRO A 793 9.56 11.49 -13.80
C PRO A 793 10.23 10.73 -12.65
N TYR A 794 9.53 10.59 -11.53
CA TYR A 794 9.98 9.84 -10.36
C TYR A 794 8.95 8.77 -9.97
N LYS A 795 9.46 7.58 -9.64
CA LYS A 795 8.68 6.52 -8.99
C LYS A 795 8.82 6.66 -7.48
N LYS A 796 7.74 6.35 -6.75
CA LYS A 796 7.64 6.37 -5.30
C LYS A 796 7.77 7.79 -4.72
N VAL A 797 6.98 8.79 -5.12
CA VAL A 797 7.01 10.12 -4.45
C VAL A 797 5.78 10.29 -3.56
N ALA A 798 6.00 10.47 -2.26
CA ALA A 798 4.97 10.73 -1.24
C ALA A 798 4.86 12.22 -0.83
N GLY A 799 5.92 13.02 -1.04
CA GLY A 799 5.97 14.45 -0.68
C GLY A 799 7.33 15.11 -0.94
N LEU A 800 7.45 16.41 -0.67
CA LEU A 800 8.68 17.21 -0.79
C LEU A 800 9.02 17.88 0.56
N LEU A 801 10.30 17.88 0.93
CA LEU A 801 10.88 18.58 2.08
C LEU A 801 11.71 19.77 1.57
N LEU A 802 11.55 20.96 2.14
CA LEU A 802 12.31 22.17 1.75
C LEU A 802 13.18 22.64 2.91
N ARG A 803 14.50 22.64 2.75
CA ARG A 803 15.47 23.13 3.73
C ARG A 803 15.89 24.55 3.39
N LYS A 804 16.01 25.46 4.37
CA LYS A 804 16.43 26.85 4.14
C LYS A 804 17.89 27.15 4.54
N LYS A 805 18.53 28.08 3.82
CA LYS A 805 19.80 28.75 4.10
C LYS A 805 19.65 29.52 5.40
N GLU A 806 20.47 29.16 6.37
CA GLU A 806 20.64 29.89 7.62
C GLU A 806 21.11 31.31 7.29
N THR A 807 20.40 32.33 7.80
CA THR A 807 20.95 33.68 7.89
C THR A 807 22.15 33.60 8.83
N ALA A 808 23.33 33.89 8.27
CA ALA A 808 24.60 33.73 8.93
C ALA A 808 24.66 34.52 10.26
N GLU A 809 24.52 33.80 11.37
CA GLU A 809 25.38 33.96 12.53
C GLU A 809 25.67 32.56 13.07
N VAL A 810 26.95 32.35 13.36
CA VAL A 810 27.63 31.06 13.39
C VAL A 810 27.00 30.09 14.40
N ALA A 811 26.34 29.07 13.88
CA ALA A 811 26.29 27.74 14.47
C ALA A 811 26.35 26.73 13.33
N THR A 812 27.57 26.52 12.80
CA THR A 812 27.85 25.36 11.96
C THR A 812 27.26 24.13 12.63
N MET A 813 26.26 23.51 11.99
CA MET A 813 25.93 22.12 12.22
C MET A 813 27.26 21.37 12.30
N SER A 814 27.47 20.63 13.38
CA SER A 814 28.61 19.74 13.49
C SER A 814 28.46 18.61 12.47
N GLU A 815 28.80 18.91 11.22
CA GLU A 815 29.34 17.90 10.32
C GLU A 815 30.49 17.26 11.11
N LEU A 816 30.40 15.95 11.32
CA LEU A 816 31.55 15.17 11.76
C LEU A 816 32.64 15.35 10.70
N ASN A 817 33.48 16.37 10.87
CA ASN A 817 34.56 16.69 9.97
C ASN A 817 35.57 15.55 9.98
N VAL A 818 35.62 14.79 8.89
CA VAL A 818 36.75 13.92 8.58
C VAL A 818 37.93 14.83 8.29
N HIS A 819 39.00 14.69 9.06
CA HIS A 819 40.21 15.50 8.88
C HIS A 819 40.70 15.42 7.43
N ASN A 820 41.06 16.57 6.83
CA ASN A 820 41.45 16.68 5.41
C ASN A 820 42.55 15.69 5.00
N PHE A 821 43.43 15.32 5.94
CA PHE A 821 44.42 14.25 5.74
C PHE A 821 43.78 12.95 5.22
N TYR A 822 42.76 12.41 5.90
CA TYR A 822 42.11 11.15 5.50
C TYR A 822 41.34 11.29 4.19
N ARG A 823 40.76 12.47 3.95
CA ARG A 823 40.03 12.75 2.72
C ARG A 823 40.97 12.71 1.52
N ILE A 824 42.13 13.35 1.61
CA ILE A 824 43.15 13.32 0.56
C ILE A 824 43.76 11.91 0.46
N TRP A 825 44.09 11.30 1.59
CA TRP A 825 44.73 9.98 1.62
C TRP A 825 43.87 8.91 0.94
N PHE A 826 42.64 8.68 1.41
CA PHE A 826 41.80 7.58 0.90
C PHE A 826 41.26 7.82 -0.51
N THR A 827 41.06 9.07 -0.92
CA THR A 827 40.46 9.34 -2.24
C THR A 827 41.50 9.54 -3.35
N TRP A 828 42.71 9.99 -3.02
CA TRP A 828 43.75 10.30 -4.02
C TRP A 828 45.00 9.44 -3.84
N VAL A 829 45.64 9.50 -2.67
CA VAL A 829 46.94 8.85 -2.46
C VAL A 829 46.79 7.34 -2.56
N ASP A 830 45.83 6.79 -1.85
CA ASP A 830 45.64 5.35 -1.69
C ASP A 830 45.29 4.66 -3.04
N PRO A 831 44.31 5.13 -3.84
CA PRO A 831 44.05 4.54 -5.16
C PRO A 831 45.25 4.63 -6.11
N LEU A 832 46.01 5.72 -6.07
CA LEU A 832 47.19 5.89 -6.92
C LEU A 832 48.31 4.92 -6.53
N THR A 833 48.45 4.60 -5.24
CA THR A 833 49.47 3.65 -4.77
C THR A 833 49.18 2.20 -5.15
N VAL A 834 47.91 1.87 -5.48
CA VAL A 834 47.50 0.52 -5.90
C VAL A 834 47.76 0.26 -7.39
N LEU A 835 47.82 1.32 -8.23
CA LEU A 835 48.00 1.17 -9.68
C LEU A 835 49.30 0.46 -10.09
N PRO A 836 50.49 0.75 -9.51
CA PRO A 836 51.70 0.01 -9.81
C PRO A 836 51.60 -1.48 -9.49
N THR A 837 50.88 -1.84 -8.41
CA THR A 837 50.64 -3.24 -8.03
C THR A 837 49.76 -3.95 -9.05
N VAL A 838 48.68 -3.31 -9.52
CA VAL A 838 47.82 -3.86 -10.59
C VAL A 838 48.63 -4.07 -11.88
N TYR A 839 49.45 -3.09 -12.24
CA TYR A 839 50.33 -3.20 -13.41
C TYR A 839 51.31 -4.37 -13.27
N ALA A 840 51.99 -4.47 -12.13
CA ALA A 840 52.98 -5.51 -11.91
C ALA A 840 52.37 -6.92 -11.86
N LEU A 841 51.16 -7.08 -11.33
CA LEU A 841 50.44 -8.37 -11.34
C LEU A 841 50.06 -8.85 -12.74
N ILE A 842 49.86 -7.93 -13.69
CA ILE A 842 49.47 -8.26 -15.08
C ILE A 842 50.70 -8.46 -15.95
N PHE A 843 51.68 -7.56 -15.87
CA PHE A 843 52.79 -7.50 -16.83
C PHE A 843 54.11 -8.07 -16.30
N THR A 844 54.30 -8.13 -14.99
CA THR A 844 55.54 -8.61 -14.36
C THR A 844 55.26 -9.47 -13.11
N PRO A 845 54.46 -10.55 -13.22
CA PRO A 845 54.06 -11.36 -12.06
C PRO A 845 55.24 -12.03 -11.37
N GLU A 846 56.33 -12.28 -12.09
CA GLU A 846 57.60 -12.80 -11.57
C GLU A 846 58.18 -11.90 -10.49
N PHE A 847 58.14 -10.58 -10.70
CA PHE A 847 58.65 -9.59 -9.76
C PHE A 847 57.81 -9.53 -8.48
N ILE A 848 56.48 -9.63 -8.60
CA ILE A 848 55.58 -9.66 -7.44
C ILE A 848 55.76 -10.96 -6.65
N LEU A 849 55.88 -12.09 -7.34
CA LEU A 849 56.07 -13.39 -6.70
C LEU A 849 57.39 -13.42 -5.93
N ASP A 850 58.51 -12.99 -6.51
CA ASP A 850 59.82 -12.96 -5.81
C ASP A 850 59.82 -12.03 -4.56
N GLY A 851 59.00 -10.98 -4.59
CA GLY A 851 58.75 -10.08 -3.47
C GLY A 851 57.95 -10.70 -2.31
N LEU A 852 57.24 -11.82 -2.53
CA LEU A 852 56.43 -12.52 -1.53
C LEU A 852 57.04 -13.88 -1.14
N ILE A 853 57.61 -14.58 -2.11
CA ILE A 853 58.23 -15.91 -2.00
C ILE A 853 59.51 -15.87 -2.84
N PRO A 854 60.70 -16.08 -2.25
CA PRO A 854 61.94 -16.05 -3.01
C PRO A 854 61.95 -17.06 -4.15
N LEU A 855 62.59 -16.69 -5.27
CA LEU A 855 62.87 -17.59 -6.40
C LEU A 855 63.49 -18.94 -6.00
N SER A 856 64.21 -19.02 -4.87
CA SER A 856 64.78 -20.26 -4.36
C SER A 856 63.74 -21.26 -3.79
N MET A 857 62.52 -20.81 -3.50
CA MET A 857 61.42 -21.65 -2.99
C MET A 857 60.34 -21.88 -4.03
N SER A 858 59.97 -20.84 -4.79
CA SER A 858 58.93 -20.93 -5.82
C SER A 858 59.24 -19.95 -6.94
N ALA A 859 59.33 -20.47 -8.16
CA ALA A 859 59.42 -19.66 -9.37
C ALA A 859 58.03 -19.46 -9.96
N TYR A 860 57.85 -18.37 -10.71
CA TYR A 860 56.59 -18.11 -11.40
C TYR A 860 56.29 -19.21 -12.41
N ASN A 861 55.10 -19.79 -12.31
CA ASN A 861 54.58 -20.72 -13.30
C ASN A 861 53.56 -19.99 -14.18
N PRO A 862 53.78 -19.87 -15.50
CA PRO A 862 52.82 -19.28 -16.44
C PRO A 862 51.42 -19.88 -16.37
N ASP A 863 51.28 -21.16 -16.03
CA ASP A 863 49.97 -21.83 -15.89
C ASP A 863 49.14 -21.23 -14.73
N GLN A 864 49.78 -20.51 -13.80
CA GLN A 864 49.14 -19.84 -12.67
C GLN A 864 48.81 -18.37 -12.96
N ALA A 865 49.09 -17.85 -14.17
CA ALA A 865 48.84 -16.46 -14.55
C ALA A 865 47.40 -15.99 -14.24
N PHE A 866 46.43 -16.90 -14.37
CA PHE A 866 45.03 -16.65 -14.05
C PHE A 866 44.82 -16.14 -12.61
N LEU A 867 45.56 -16.67 -11.62
CA LEU A 867 45.45 -16.25 -10.22
C LEU A 867 45.96 -14.81 -10.01
N PHE A 868 47.06 -14.45 -10.69
CA PHE A 868 47.60 -13.09 -10.65
C PHE A 868 46.66 -12.08 -11.32
N HIS A 869 46.01 -12.46 -12.42
CA HIS A 869 44.99 -11.62 -13.07
C HIS A 869 43.74 -11.42 -12.19
N GLN A 870 43.28 -12.44 -11.47
CA GLN A 870 42.19 -12.29 -10.50
C GLN A 870 42.57 -11.36 -9.35
N LEU A 871 43.80 -11.47 -8.85
CA LEU A 871 44.31 -10.58 -7.81
C LEU A 871 44.43 -9.13 -8.32
N ALA A 872 44.87 -8.93 -9.56
CA ALA A 872 44.90 -7.62 -10.21
C ALA A 872 43.49 -7.01 -10.31
N ALA A 873 42.49 -7.81 -10.67
CA ALA A 873 41.09 -7.38 -10.74
C ALA A 873 40.55 -6.95 -9.36
N LEU A 874 40.89 -7.67 -8.29
CA LEU A 874 40.53 -7.29 -6.91
C LEU A 874 41.14 -5.94 -6.52
N PHE A 875 42.43 -5.73 -6.76
CA PHE A 875 43.09 -4.46 -6.43
C PHE A 875 42.59 -3.28 -7.28
N ALA A 876 42.28 -3.50 -8.56
CA ALA A 876 41.64 -2.50 -9.41
C ALA A 876 40.25 -2.13 -8.90
N PHE A 877 39.45 -3.12 -8.46
CA PHE A 877 38.16 -2.88 -7.83
C PHE A 877 38.29 -2.05 -6.54
N VAL A 878 39.24 -2.39 -5.67
CA VAL A 878 39.51 -1.62 -4.44
C VAL A 878 39.88 -0.17 -4.77
N ALA A 879 40.74 0.07 -5.77
CA ALA A 879 41.11 1.41 -6.19
C ALA A 879 39.90 2.23 -6.68
N ILE A 880 38.99 1.61 -7.45
CA ILE A 880 37.75 2.26 -7.91
C ILE A 880 36.82 2.55 -6.73
N MET A 881 36.66 1.63 -5.78
CA MET A 881 35.81 1.84 -4.61
C MET A 881 36.32 2.98 -3.73
N LEU A 882 37.63 3.02 -3.48
CA LEU A 882 38.26 4.12 -2.73
C LEU A 882 38.17 5.45 -3.47
N ALA A 883 38.37 5.46 -4.79
CA ALA A 883 38.33 6.68 -5.58
C ALA A 883 36.89 7.18 -5.79
N VAL A 884 35.97 6.33 -6.23
CA VAL A 884 34.65 6.76 -6.68
C VAL A 884 33.67 6.76 -5.52
N LEU A 885 33.52 5.65 -4.79
CA LEU A 885 32.46 5.52 -3.78
C LEU A 885 32.64 6.51 -2.62
N LEU A 886 33.88 6.72 -2.16
CA LEU A 886 34.16 7.69 -1.08
C LEU A 886 34.00 9.15 -1.52
N ARG A 887 34.00 9.46 -2.82
CA ARG A 887 33.67 10.80 -3.34
C ARG A 887 32.16 11.01 -3.48
N VAL A 888 31.42 9.93 -3.73
CA VAL A 888 29.96 9.97 -3.90
C VAL A 888 29.23 9.99 -2.55
N SER A 889 29.81 9.40 -1.51
CA SER A 889 29.20 9.33 -0.17
C SER A 889 29.88 10.25 0.83
N SER A 890 29.10 11.10 1.50
CA SER A 890 29.52 11.90 2.66
C SER A 890 29.24 11.21 4.02
N ASP A 891 28.65 10.00 4.01
CA ASP A 891 28.30 9.28 5.23
C ASP A 891 29.53 8.55 5.83
N ILE A 892 29.90 8.92 7.05
CA ILE A 892 31.01 8.30 7.79
C ILE A 892 30.84 6.79 7.99
N LYS A 893 29.60 6.29 8.05
CA LYS A 893 29.33 4.85 8.17
C LYS A 893 29.78 4.12 6.91
N VAL A 894 29.51 4.68 5.73
CA VAL A 894 29.96 4.13 4.45
C VAL A 894 31.49 4.14 4.39
N TRP A 895 32.12 5.24 4.81
CA TRP A 895 33.58 5.32 4.88
C TRP A 895 34.17 4.26 5.82
N ARG A 896 33.59 4.05 7.00
CA ARG A 896 34.05 3.02 7.95
C ARG A 896 33.89 1.60 7.40
N VAL A 897 32.81 1.30 6.70
CA VAL A 897 32.59 -0.04 6.11
C VAL A 897 33.60 -0.31 5.00
N VAL A 898 33.79 0.64 4.09
CA VAL A 898 34.74 0.48 2.97
C VAL A 898 36.17 0.38 3.48
N ILE A 899 36.60 1.31 4.35
CA ILE A 899 37.96 1.31 4.92
C ILE A 899 38.18 0.08 5.81
N GLY A 900 37.17 -0.37 6.55
CA GLY A 900 37.22 -1.61 7.31
C GLY A 900 37.41 -2.85 6.44
N GLY A 901 36.71 -2.91 5.30
CA GLY A 901 36.89 -3.99 4.32
C GLY A 901 38.30 -4.01 3.74
N VAL A 902 38.87 -2.85 3.41
CA VAL A 902 40.24 -2.76 2.88
C VAL A 902 41.28 -3.08 3.95
N LEU A 903 41.07 -2.67 5.21
CA LEU A 903 41.97 -3.02 6.32
C LEU A 903 42.10 -4.54 6.50
N LEU A 904 41.02 -5.30 6.28
CA LEU A 904 41.06 -6.76 6.35
C LEU A 904 41.98 -7.34 5.26
N ILE A 905 42.01 -6.74 4.07
CA ILE A 905 42.94 -7.12 3.00
C ILE A 905 44.38 -6.85 3.43
N ASP A 906 44.68 -5.69 4.01
CA ASP A 906 46.03 -5.36 4.48
C ASP A 906 46.52 -6.34 5.55
N ILE A 907 45.66 -6.68 6.50
CA ILE A 907 45.98 -7.66 7.56
C ILE A 907 46.28 -9.02 6.93
N ALA A 908 45.46 -9.46 5.98
CA ALA A 908 45.68 -10.73 5.28
C ALA A 908 47.02 -10.74 4.53
N ILE A 909 47.40 -9.63 3.89
CA ILE A 909 48.70 -9.48 3.22
C ILE A 909 49.84 -9.56 4.24
N LEU A 910 49.78 -8.79 5.33
CA LEU A 910 50.82 -8.77 6.37
C LEU A 910 51.01 -10.15 7.03
N VAL A 911 49.91 -10.86 7.30
CA VAL A 911 49.97 -12.24 7.81
C VAL A 911 50.59 -13.19 6.78
N SER A 912 50.23 -13.06 5.50
CA SER A 912 50.78 -13.90 4.43
C SER A 912 52.29 -13.72 4.28
N VAL A 913 52.78 -12.48 4.31
CA VAL A 913 54.21 -12.19 4.30
C VAL A 913 54.89 -12.76 5.55
N PHE A 914 54.27 -12.64 6.73
CA PHE A 914 54.82 -13.18 7.98
C PHE A 914 54.94 -14.70 7.97
N VAL A 915 53.91 -15.40 7.49
CA VAL A 915 53.94 -16.86 7.34
C VAL A 915 55.03 -17.27 6.35
N SER A 916 55.14 -16.59 5.21
CA SER A 916 56.20 -16.84 4.22
C SER A 916 57.60 -16.68 4.83
N MET A 917 57.83 -15.60 5.57
CA MET A 917 59.13 -15.34 6.22
C MET A 917 59.47 -16.35 7.31
N LYS A 918 58.47 -16.79 8.09
CA LYS A 918 58.64 -17.82 9.11
C LYS A 918 59.02 -19.17 8.49
N GLN A 919 58.39 -19.54 7.36
CA GLN A 919 58.75 -20.75 6.62
C GLN A 919 60.17 -20.69 6.04
N GLN A 920 60.65 -19.50 5.72
CA GLN A 920 62.02 -19.26 5.25
C GLN A 920 63.07 -19.24 6.38
N GLY A 921 62.65 -19.25 7.66
CA GLY A 921 63.57 -19.07 8.80
C GLY A 921 64.16 -17.66 8.92
N ARG A 922 63.59 -16.67 8.22
CA ARG A 922 64.11 -15.29 8.12
C ARG A 922 63.40 -14.32 9.06
N SER A 923 63.23 -14.71 10.32
CA SER A 923 62.51 -13.89 11.31
C SER A 923 63.34 -12.75 11.90
N GLU A 924 64.65 -12.68 11.63
CA GLU A 924 65.52 -11.59 12.08
C GLU A 924 65.47 -10.39 11.11
N LEU A 925 65.35 -9.18 11.66
CA LEU A 925 65.30 -7.92 10.90
C LEU A 925 66.56 -7.67 10.05
N SER A 926 67.70 -8.27 10.42
CA SER A 926 68.97 -8.22 9.69
C SER A 926 68.93 -8.93 8.33
N MET A 927 67.98 -9.84 8.14
CA MET A 927 67.85 -10.67 6.93
C MET A 927 66.82 -10.14 5.93
N PHE A 928 66.22 -8.97 6.18
CA PHE A 928 65.18 -8.40 5.34
C PHE A 928 65.78 -7.88 4.02
N ARG A 929 65.23 -8.31 2.88
CA ARG A 929 65.54 -7.71 1.58
C ARG A 929 64.89 -6.34 1.47
N TRP A 930 65.38 -5.55 0.54
CA TRP A 930 64.76 -4.26 0.22
C TRP A 930 63.27 -4.40 -0.15
N GLN A 931 62.90 -5.46 -0.87
CA GLN A 931 61.52 -5.78 -1.22
C GLN A 931 60.67 -6.15 0.01
N ASP A 932 61.26 -6.85 0.99
CA ASP A 932 60.58 -7.26 2.22
C ASP A 932 60.29 -6.01 3.10
N TRP A 933 61.25 -5.08 3.17
CA TRP A 933 61.05 -3.77 3.81
C TRP A 933 59.95 -2.94 3.15
N GLY A 934 59.90 -2.91 1.81
CA GLY A 934 58.84 -2.24 1.07
C GLY A 934 57.45 -2.80 1.39
N ASN A 935 57.29 -4.12 1.32
CA ASN A 935 56.01 -4.78 1.59
C ASN A 935 55.55 -4.64 3.05
N TYR A 936 56.46 -4.73 4.04
CA TYR A 936 56.11 -4.58 5.45
C TYR A 936 55.87 -3.14 5.88
N LEU A 937 56.79 -2.22 5.57
CA LEU A 937 56.69 -0.85 6.06
C LEU A 937 55.55 -0.10 5.38
N PHE A 938 55.42 -0.24 4.06
CA PHE A 938 54.40 0.51 3.33
C PHE A 938 53.00 -0.02 3.65
N THR A 939 52.77 -1.33 3.53
CA THR A 939 51.47 -1.95 3.86
C THR A 939 51.13 -1.77 5.34
N GLY A 940 52.12 -1.92 6.22
CA GLY A 940 51.94 -1.68 7.66
C GLY A 940 51.56 -0.23 7.98
N TRP A 941 52.23 0.74 7.36
CA TRP A 941 51.89 2.16 7.50
C TRP A 941 50.46 2.45 7.04
N VAL A 942 50.07 1.94 5.86
CA VAL A 942 48.73 2.19 5.32
C VAL A 942 47.66 1.53 6.20
N ALA A 943 47.91 0.32 6.70
CA ALA A 943 47.04 -0.35 7.67
C ALA A 943 46.87 0.46 8.97
N VAL A 944 47.94 1.07 9.49
CA VAL A 944 47.87 1.96 10.66
C VAL A 944 47.01 3.19 10.39
N VAL A 945 47.17 3.84 9.23
CA VAL A 945 46.34 4.99 8.84
C VAL A 945 44.85 4.61 8.81
N ARG A 946 44.52 3.44 8.27
CA ARG A 946 43.14 2.91 8.25
C ARG A 946 42.63 2.57 9.65
N ALA A 947 43.45 1.93 10.48
CA ALA A 947 43.08 1.61 11.86
C ALA A 947 42.82 2.86 12.71
N LEU A 948 43.65 3.91 12.58
CA LEU A 948 43.47 5.18 13.26
C LEU A 948 42.15 5.87 12.85
N PHE A 949 41.84 5.85 11.55
CA PHE A 949 40.57 6.36 11.04
C PHE A 949 39.36 5.61 11.63
N LEU A 950 39.40 4.27 11.63
CA LEU A 950 38.32 3.43 12.17
C LEU A 950 38.16 3.59 13.69
N ALA A 951 39.27 3.84 14.40
CA ALA A 951 39.27 4.19 15.82
C ALA A 951 38.73 5.61 16.12
N GLY A 952 38.38 6.39 15.09
CA GLY A 952 37.81 7.73 15.22
C GLY A 952 38.84 8.84 15.44
N VAL A 953 40.14 8.57 15.27
CA VAL A 953 41.19 9.59 15.38
C VAL A 953 41.09 10.54 14.18
N GLY A 954 40.81 11.82 14.43
CA GLY A 954 40.60 12.82 13.38
C GLY A 954 39.22 12.75 12.70
N VAL A 955 38.24 12.10 13.34
CA VAL A 955 36.82 12.12 12.98
C VAL A 955 36.08 12.76 14.16
N GLY A 956 35.65 14.02 14.03
CA GLY A 956 35.22 14.85 15.17
C GLY A 956 33.97 14.35 15.90
N GLY A 957 34.12 13.82 17.12
CA GLY A 957 33.03 13.58 18.06
C GLY A 957 33.08 14.57 19.22
N VAL A 958 31.93 15.18 19.55
CA VAL A 958 31.78 16.12 20.66
C VAL A 958 32.21 15.45 21.98
N LYS A 959 33.28 15.96 22.60
CA LYS A 959 33.61 15.63 24.00
C LYS A 959 32.52 16.25 24.88
N LYS A 960 31.77 15.43 25.61
CA LYS A 960 30.95 15.86 26.76
C LYS A 960 31.85 16.65 27.72
N GLY A 961 31.63 17.96 27.80
CA GLY A 961 32.26 18.80 28.82
C GLY A 961 31.80 18.36 30.21
N LYS A 962 32.75 18.01 31.07
CA LYS A 962 32.54 17.83 32.50
C LYS A 962 32.02 19.13 33.10
N VAL A 963 30.96 19.01 33.90
CA VAL A 963 30.51 20.01 34.86
C VAL A 963 31.68 20.36 35.78
N ALA A 964 32.02 21.64 35.83
CA ALA A 964 32.68 22.31 36.94
C ALA A 964 31.91 23.60 37.20
#